data_AF-A0A819U4H9-F1
#
_entry.id   AF-A0A819U4H9-F1
#
_cell.length_a   1.000
_cell.length_b   1.000
_cell.length_c   1.000
_cell.angle_alpha   90.00
_cell.angle_beta   90.00
_cell.angle_gamma   90.00
#
_symmetry.space_group_name_H-M   'P 1'
#
loop_
_entity.id
_entity.type
_entity.pdbx_description
1 polymer ?
#
loop_
_entity_poly.entity_id
_entity_poly.type
_entity_poly.pdbx_seq_one_letter_code
_entity_poly.pdbx_strand_id
1 'polypeptide(L)'
;TIIFAIINDHNTGQQHNPQGNYKSFKDELDGLCVQPILSLNYPNTIIGPYRISSDGSTIHDVTIFDLQPCPYSAKCNEMYDSKHAQNYSHPTLCKQQCLKSTCDKINDLIHMSSFIHRTPCKHGVQCKDIDNKKHSQEYEHPSYCPSGGNCQDTSEDHGRAYRHLPLCDYFQKCLAYKRHDVHHCEKFRHYMPHCNYGSYCVNFHDRQHIEDYKHPFSTPCSLTPYHCEMYETFIMTKDPRKLSDDIQQHYLNFAHVCVFGRNCIDKDPLHWEKSIHVHRCLCPFGNRCAKLVQEDHLNSFTHSKIRDIRFLCKHADKCNERHDSKHLTKYRHIITLEDSGVVRYFNLNKDIDFVQNQNDNIERVTNYVKKGKWETLKSGSIPQEIIDWIRTVQPVHRCRRAIFESILLHGHVMSRDYMEQLKKPMFVATSVLQHSRLRQIKRLKEKKCSRDAKEYILALVTEEFEKEHFENINTNETTSSSYKANAETRQQLITNKKVILSYVLTEDEINTIKTTAIEIAQASIKLHSDPAGIGYERDKDLGTNKNVFSILGPHLGHYYGDIFIVFKRDILHHPDANFSMQAATSYASGNCFDWRPWLGKNSNSKDDDIKLFHKTKLHASITGYEYATALELIATTSKSLKKKSMNIDLETILTCWQNNDSHANIEAHLPQLIPLDYIDHIYMSQNTFDSLNPNARKFINTTFKSRITKTLHEIELDPPMEPFGPKPDSNIRVEYQDFVIKDIIDKYGQRDIHAISRPIQGTVITIPSSEFNDHYVLPITISQEYKQYKIDHPQASNDITVYIYWQTMNGDMMLTLSNEQINTGEQQPNLHCLISYIAEKPSTKEGHYHENVSYLHNGRPFGHEFVIKERTYAAKSRSFYIGCNTDDFMTFCLEIQRSTGKVILCQAGPNSIYNHEQISWKFSKSNLNLNQLNYIHVSAGTRTVPIRNLFVTFEKQADLHPTFDKNFEKFSSSSTTKISSDIQDDTNYNVPSFDTSDTKDNKSSGFVSQVIDKAIQAKDKVKDFFSGGFNSSLTPCSDSIYCLIQYSEEGSTHNSKYSHPCRFSELCRDPEPHLTHEIHQVPRCNFDRNCKDLCNPIHRGQYRHTGWPDFLIPCRDQEKCRDQSDQHRIKYSHGERVMELIKASSSQQQQQQPSHDRNQRIPCKWGSNCRDISNSKHCDQYSHPDIVQQQNDSRIRCKWGIQCHDQTSTHRMKYSHPSS
;
A
#
# COMPACT_ATOMS: atom_id res chain seq x y z
N THR A 1 43.52 42.41 -48.99
CA THR A 1 42.45 43.40 -49.29
C THR A 1 42.82 44.69 -48.63
N ILE A 2 43.14 45.73 -49.39
CA ILE A 2 43.37 47.08 -48.85
C ILE A 2 41.98 47.74 -48.75
N ILE A 3 41.63 48.27 -47.58
CA ILE A 3 40.34 48.94 -47.35
C ILE A 3 40.62 50.44 -47.26
N PHE A 4 40.09 51.21 -48.21
CA PHE A 4 40.07 52.67 -48.11
C PHE A 4 38.75 53.11 -47.48
N ALA A 5 38.81 54.06 -46.55
CA ALA A 5 37.64 54.81 -46.09
C ALA A 5 37.57 56.11 -46.91
N ILE A 6 36.55 56.24 -47.75
CA ILE A 6 36.30 57.49 -48.49
C ILE A 6 35.50 58.40 -47.56
N ILE A 7 36.13 59.47 -47.08
CA ILE A 7 35.46 60.55 -46.34
C ILE A 7 35.09 61.64 -47.36
N ASN A 8 33.88 62.15 -47.22
CA ASN A 8 33.05 62.74 -48.27
C ASN A 8 33.64 63.91 -49.09
N ASP A 9 33.07 64.05 -50.29
CA ASP A 9 33.27 65.09 -51.30
C ASP A 9 32.93 66.49 -50.76
N HIS A 10 33.91 67.40 -50.77
CA HIS A 10 33.73 68.74 -50.21
C HIS A 10 33.04 69.73 -51.16
N ASN A 11 32.72 69.39 -52.41
CA ASN A 11 32.08 70.35 -53.33
C ASN A 11 31.24 69.63 -54.40
N THR A 12 29.96 69.35 -54.11
CA THR A 12 28.76 69.50 -54.97
C THR A 12 27.66 68.52 -54.49
N GLY A 13 26.44 69.01 -54.27
CA GLY A 13 25.34 68.18 -53.81
C GLY A 13 25.01 67.04 -54.77
N GLN A 14 24.48 65.94 -54.22
CA GLN A 14 24.14 64.67 -54.91
C GLN A 14 23.32 64.79 -56.20
N GLN A 15 22.72 65.95 -56.48
CA GLN A 15 21.98 66.19 -57.72
C GLN A 15 22.88 66.40 -58.96
N HIS A 16 24.15 66.78 -58.80
CA HIS A 16 25.05 67.09 -59.93
C HIS A 16 26.13 66.04 -60.21
N ASN A 17 26.46 65.16 -59.24
CA ASN A 17 27.33 64.01 -59.46
C ASN A 17 26.84 62.79 -58.65
N PRO A 18 25.87 62.01 -59.17
CA PRO A 18 25.26 60.91 -58.42
C PRO A 18 26.20 59.73 -58.12
N GLN A 19 27.45 59.76 -58.59
CA GLN A 19 28.44 58.71 -58.30
C GLN A 19 29.70 59.22 -57.56
N GLY A 20 29.82 60.51 -57.23
CA GLY A 20 31.03 61.06 -56.60
C GLY A 20 32.33 60.73 -57.36
N ASN A 21 33.47 60.73 -56.67
CA ASN A 21 34.80 60.35 -57.21
C ASN A 21 34.96 58.82 -57.45
N TYR A 22 33.89 58.03 -57.35
CA TYR A 22 33.92 56.57 -57.47
C TYR A 22 34.47 56.09 -58.82
N LYS A 23 34.14 56.78 -59.91
CA LYS A 23 34.53 56.36 -61.26
C LYS A 23 36.04 56.54 -61.50
N SER A 24 36.59 57.70 -61.14
CA SER A 24 38.04 57.96 -61.22
C SER A 24 38.87 57.03 -60.33
N PHE A 25 38.35 56.65 -59.15
CA PHE A 25 39.03 55.68 -58.28
C PHE A 25 38.94 54.23 -58.77
N LYS A 26 37.82 53.87 -59.41
CA LYS A 26 37.64 52.55 -60.02
C LYS A 26 38.57 52.35 -61.21
N ASP A 27 38.79 53.41 -61.98
CA ASP A 27 39.67 53.39 -63.15
C ASP A 27 41.15 53.23 -62.73
N GLU A 28 41.55 53.80 -61.58
CA GLU A 28 42.94 53.72 -61.07
C GLU A 28 43.28 52.44 -60.27
N LEU A 29 42.26 51.66 -59.87
CA LEU A 29 42.41 50.45 -59.04
C LEU A 29 42.37 49.14 -59.85
N ASP A 30 42.54 49.22 -61.17
CA ASP A 30 42.87 48.13 -62.11
C ASP A 30 42.12 46.81 -61.86
N GLY A 31 40.78 46.85 -61.89
CA GLY A 31 39.94 45.65 -61.96
C GLY A 31 39.50 45.01 -60.63
N LEU A 32 39.74 45.61 -59.47
CA LEU A 32 39.25 45.08 -58.18
C LEU A 32 37.78 45.48 -57.88
N CYS A 33 36.99 44.53 -57.35
CA CYS A 33 35.57 44.72 -57.04
C CYS A 33 35.35 45.47 -55.70
N VAL A 34 34.54 46.54 -55.72
CA VAL A 34 34.20 47.37 -54.55
C VAL A 34 32.70 47.24 -54.23
N GLN A 35 32.34 46.88 -52.99
CA GLN A 35 30.95 46.77 -52.52
C GLN A 35 30.66 47.72 -51.34
N PRO A 36 29.44 48.31 -51.25
CA PRO A 36 29.05 49.15 -50.11
C PRO A 36 28.81 48.33 -48.82
N ILE A 37 28.97 48.98 -47.67
CA ILE A 37 28.84 48.36 -46.34
C ILE A 37 27.37 48.00 -46.05
N LEU A 38 27.10 46.74 -45.71
CA LEU A 38 25.87 46.29 -45.06
C LEU A 38 25.85 46.70 -43.57
N SER A 39 24.68 47.13 -43.12
CA SER A 39 24.35 47.70 -41.81
C SER A 39 25.01 46.98 -40.62
N LEU A 40 25.67 47.74 -39.74
CA LEU A 40 26.15 47.24 -38.45
C LEU A 40 24.99 47.17 -37.45
N ASN A 41 24.97 46.14 -36.59
CA ASN A 41 23.91 45.93 -35.59
C ASN A 41 23.86 47.00 -34.48
N TYR A 42 24.91 47.82 -34.33
CA TYR A 42 24.95 48.90 -33.34
C TYR A 42 25.62 50.16 -33.95
N PRO A 43 24.88 51.27 -34.13
CA PRO A 43 25.49 52.53 -34.54
C PRO A 43 26.41 53.07 -33.43
N ASN A 44 27.53 53.70 -33.80
CA ASN A 44 28.48 54.38 -32.91
C ASN A 44 29.35 53.47 -32.01
N THR A 45 29.85 52.34 -32.52
CA THR A 45 30.76 51.47 -31.76
C THR A 45 32.15 52.12 -31.62
N ILE A 46 32.64 52.30 -30.39
CA ILE A 46 33.98 52.85 -30.08
C ILE A 46 34.94 51.70 -29.73
N ILE A 47 36.10 51.63 -30.41
CA ILE A 47 37.15 50.63 -30.22
C ILE A 47 38.50 51.35 -30.20
N GLY A 48 39.13 51.45 -29.02
CA GLY A 48 40.34 52.24 -28.85
C GLY A 48 40.11 53.71 -29.29
N PRO A 49 40.98 54.29 -30.14
CA PRO A 49 40.78 55.65 -30.65
C PRO A 49 39.73 55.76 -31.77
N TYR A 50 39.13 54.65 -32.23
CA TYR A 50 38.25 54.64 -33.40
C TYR A 50 36.77 54.57 -33.03
N ARG A 51 35.93 55.36 -33.71
CA ARG A 51 34.47 55.29 -33.63
C ARG A 51 33.92 54.92 -35.00
N ILE A 52 33.10 53.88 -35.09
CA ILE A 52 32.43 53.46 -36.32
C ILE A 52 30.94 53.81 -36.20
N SER A 53 30.50 54.84 -36.94
CA SER A 53 29.09 55.20 -37.09
C SER A 53 28.55 54.75 -38.45
N SER A 54 27.31 54.25 -38.47
CA SER A 54 26.59 53.86 -39.69
C SER A 54 25.36 54.74 -39.97
N ASP A 55 25.11 55.77 -39.16
CA ASP A 55 23.89 56.59 -39.21
C ASP A 55 24.08 57.98 -39.86
N GLY A 56 25.31 58.34 -40.23
CA GLY A 56 25.63 59.59 -40.92
C GLY A 56 25.46 60.86 -40.06
N SER A 57 25.28 60.75 -38.74
CA SER A 57 24.80 61.87 -37.90
C SER A 57 25.85 62.70 -37.18
N THR A 58 27.17 62.46 -37.33
CA THR A 58 28.20 63.24 -36.62
C THR A 58 29.37 63.63 -37.54
N ILE A 59 29.31 64.84 -38.10
CA ILE A 59 30.29 65.39 -39.05
C ILE A 59 31.50 66.06 -38.35
N HIS A 60 31.65 65.90 -37.03
CA HIS A 60 32.69 66.61 -36.25
C HIS A 60 33.67 65.73 -35.46
N ASP A 61 33.59 64.40 -35.54
CA ASP A 61 34.35 63.52 -34.63
C ASP A 61 35.39 62.60 -35.30
N VAL A 62 35.76 62.80 -36.58
CA VAL A 62 36.87 62.03 -37.17
C VAL A 62 38.20 62.72 -36.86
N THR A 63 38.81 62.34 -35.74
CA THR A 63 40.21 62.66 -35.47
C THR A 63 41.05 61.46 -35.89
N ILE A 64 41.88 61.59 -36.94
CA ILE A 64 42.96 60.64 -37.19
C ILE A 64 44.02 60.96 -36.14
N PHE A 65 44.10 60.13 -35.10
CA PHE A 65 45.15 60.25 -34.12
C PHE A 65 46.45 59.66 -34.69
N ASP A 66 47.51 60.46 -34.79
CA ASP A 66 48.88 60.09 -35.25
C ASP A 66 49.63 59.18 -34.25
N LEU A 67 48.91 58.27 -33.58
CA LEU A 67 49.48 57.39 -32.58
C LEU A 67 50.21 56.23 -33.23
N GLN A 68 51.44 55.99 -32.76
CA GLN A 68 52.24 54.83 -33.14
C GLN A 68 51.45 53.53 -32.91
N PRO A 69 51.50 52.56 -33.84
CA PRO A 69 50.89 51.25 -33.62
C PRO A 69 51.42 50.62 -32.33
N CYS A 70 50.53 50.08 -31.51
CA CYS A 70 50.93 49.36 -30.31
C CYS A 70 51.85 48.20 -30.71
N PRO A 71 53.04 48.07 -30.09
CA PRO A 71 53.98 47.00 -30.44
C PRO A 71 53.42 45.60 -30.21
N TYR A 72 52.36 45.47 -29.39
CA TYR A 72 51.67 44.21 -29.11
C TYR A 72 50.41 43.99 -29.98
N SER A 73 50.02 44.97 -30.82
CA SER A 73 48.95 44.87 -31.81
C SER A 73 47.65 44.24 -31.25
N ALA A 74 47.02 43.31 -31.97
CA ALA A 74 45.79 42.62 -31.57
C ALA A 74 45.92 41.77 -30.28
N LYS A 75 47.14 41.63 -29.73
CA LYS A 75 47.45 40.88 -28.51
C LYS A 75 47.80 41.79 -27.33
N CYS A 76 47.57 43.11 -27.45
CA CYS A 76 47.85 44.04 -26.36
C CYS A 76 46.85 43.87 -25.21
N ASN A 77 47.34 43.51 -24.01
CA ASN A 77 46.50 43.38 -22.83
C ASN A 77 46.12 44.73 -22.20
N GLU A 78 46.75 45.83 -22.63
CA GLU A 78 46.51 47.19 -22.15
C GLU A 78 45.67 48.03 -23.13
N MET A 79 45.09 47.41 -24.15
CA MET A 79 44.33 48.11 -25.20
C MET A 79 43.11 48.90 -24.67
N TYR A 80 42.64 48.55 -23.47
CA TYR A 80 41.52 49.22 -22.79
C TYR A 80 41.97 50.16 -21.66
N ASP A 81 43.28 50.29 -21.41
CA ASP A 81 43.80 51.29 -20.47
C ASP A 81 43.81 52.67 -21.13
N SER A 82 43.20 53.65 -20.48
CA SER A 82 42.99 54.98 -21.07
C SER A 82 44.30 55.74 -21.32
N LYS A 83 45.36 55.51 -20.54
CA LYS A 83 46.66 56.16 -20.78
C LYS A 83 47.43 55.46 -21.90
N HIS A 84 47.33 54.14 -21.97
CA HIS A 84 47.93 53.36 -23.05
C HIS A 84 47.26 53.66 -24.41
N ALA A 85 45.93 53.64 -24.45
CA ALA A 85 45.13 53.88 -25.64
C ALA A 85 45.22 55.32 -26.17
N GLN A 86 45.62 56.29 -25.33
CA GLN A 86 45.93 57.66 -25.74
C GLN A 86 47.30 57.80 -26.41
N ASN A 87 48.21 56.84 -26.21
CA ASN A 87 49.58 56.89 -26.72
C ASN A 87 49.83 55.91 -27.88
N TYR A 88 49.00 54.88 -28.04
CA TYR A 88 49.18 53.84 -29.07
C TYR A 88 47.88 53.47 -29.80
N SER A 89 47.97 53.28 -31.12
CA SER A 89 46.86 52.79 -31.94
C SER A 89 46.78 51.26 -31.92
N HIS A 90 45.55 50.72 -31.86
CA HIS A 90 45.30 49.27 -31.81
C HIS A 90 44.52 48.81 -33.04
N PRO A 91 44.70 47.57 -33.52
CA PRO A 91 43.95 47.07 -34.66
C PRO A 91 42.45 46.93 -34.36
N THR A 92 41.64 46.89 -35.41
CA THR A 92 40.18 46.79 -35.26
C THR A 92 39.74 45.35 -34.92
N LEU A 93 38.51 45.20 -34.41
CA LEU A 93 37.93 43.88 -34.19
C LEU A 93 37.77 43.12 -35.51
N CYS A 94 37.94 41.80 -35.47
CA CYS A 94 37.74 40.95 -36.64
C CYS A 94 36.27 41.02 -37.10
N LYS A 95 36.05 41.58 -38.28
CA LYS A 95 34.70 41.75 -38.87
C LYS A 95 33.95 40.42 -39.01
N GLN A 96 34.65 39.34 -39.38
CA GLN A 96 34.02 38.02 -39.47
C GLN A 96 33.57 37.53 -38.11
N GLN A 97 34.42 37.63 -37.08
CA GLN A 97 34.02 37.22 -35.74
C GLN A 97 32.91 38.09 -35.16
N CYS A 98 32.96 39.42 -35.35
CA CYS A 98 31.89 40.29 -34.85
C CYS A 98 30.53 40.05 -35.53
N LEU A 99 30.50 39.62 -36.80
CA LEU A 99 29.26 39.39 -37.53
C LEU A 99 28.74 37.96 -37.43
N LYS A 100 29.63 36.98 -37.25
CA LYS A 100 29.30 35.55 -37.31
C LYS A 100 29.69 34.76 -36.06
N SER A 101 30.23 35.41 -35.03
CA SER A 101 30.79 34.81 -33.81
C SER A 101 31.87 33.74 -34.06
N THR A 102 32.37 33.67 -35.30
CA THR A 102 33.33 32.69 -35.79
C THR A 102 34.20 33.36 -36.86
N CYS A 103 35.48 32.95 -36.95
CA CYS A 103 36.39 33.45 -37.96
C CYS A 103 37.13 32.29 -38.62
N ASP A 104 36.88 32.13 -39.92
CA ASP A 104 37.47 31.10 -40.78
C ASP A 104 38.98 31.27 -40.97
N LYS A 105 39.52 32.44 -40.56
CA LYS A 105 40.93 32.83 -40.65
C LYS A 105 41.67 32.75 -39.31
N ILE A 106 41.15 31.99 -38.34
CA ILE A 106 41.79 31.86 -37.01
C ILE A 106 43.20 31.28 -37.06
N ASN A 107 43.55 30.55 -38.12
CA ASN A 107 44.87 29.98 -38.35
C ASN A 107 45.80 30.87 -39.21
N ASP A 108 45.31 32.00 -39.71
CA ASP A 108 46.11 32.97 -40.47
C ASP A 108 46.82 33.90 -39.47
N LEU A 109 48.13 33.71 -39.30
CA LEU A 109 48.96 34.47 -38.36
C LEU A 109 48.90 35.98 -38.61
N ILE A 110 48.81 36.40 -39.88
CA ILE A 110 48.74 37.82 -40.23
C ILE A 110 47.38 38.36 -39.81
N HIS A 111 46.31 37.64 -40.11
CA HIS A 111 44.96 38.00 -39.70
C HIS A 111 44.80 38.09 -38.18
N MET A 112 45.28 37.08 -37.43
CA MET A 112 45.22 37.06 -35.96
C MET A 112 46.12 38.11 -35.30
N SER A 113 47.14 38.61 -36.00
CA SER A 113 47.95 39.74 -35.54
C SER A 113 47.38 41.11 -35.93
N SER A 114 46.52 41.15 -36.96
CA SER A 114 45.95 42.37 -37.53
C SER A 114 44.53 42.67 -37.05
N PHE A 115 43.84 41.74 -36.38
CA PHE A 115 42.48 41.92 -35.90
C PHE A 115 42.25 41.29 -34.53
N ILE A 116 41.58 42.04 -33.64
CA ILE A 116 41.25 41.56 -32.29
C ILE A 116 40.10 40.55 -32.38
N HIS A 117 40.26 39.41 -31.70
CA HIS A 117 39.23 38.39 -31.57
C HIS A 117 38.74 38.25 -30.13
N ARG A 118 37.42 38.31 -29.90
CA ARG A 118 36.85 38.17 -28.54
C ARG A 118 36.85 36.71 -28.09
N THR A 119 37.05 36.47 -26.81
CA THR A 119 37.11 35.11 -26.26
C THR A 119 35.73 34.71 -25.73
N PRO A 120 35.21 33.48 -25.93
CA PRO A 120 33.98 33.07 -25.27
C PRO A 120 34.12 33.17 -23.75
N CYS A 121 33.13 33.75 -23.06
CA CYS A 121 33.17 33.83 -21.61
C CYS A 121 33.17 32.42 -20.99
N LYS A 122 34.14 32.12 -20.11
CA LYS A 122 34.20 30.84 -19.37
C LYS A 122 32.95 30.56 -18.52
N HIS A 123 32.21 31.61 -18.15
CA HIS A 123 30.98 31.52 -17.36
C HIS A 123 29.70 31.53 -18.22
N GLY A 124 29.83 31.66 -19.54
CA GLY A 124 28.75 31.55 -20.52
C GLY A 124 27.48 32.34 -20.14
N VAL A 125 26.33 31.66 -20.22
CA VAL A 125 25.01 32.21 -19.84
C VAL A 125 24.86 32.59 -18.36
N GLN A 126 25.73 32.11 -17.48
CA GLN A 126 25.68 32.37 -16.02
C GLN A 126 26.66 33.45 -15.56
N CYS A 127 27.24 34.22 -16.50
CA CYS A 127 28.20 35.25 -16.14
C CYS A 127 27.53 36.38 -15.33
N LYS A 128 28.02 36.60 -14.11
CA LYS A 128 27.55 37.68 -13.22
C LYS A 128 28.05 39.07 -13.64
N ASP A 129 29.12 39.12 -14.42
CA ASP A 129 29.77 40.35 -14.90
C ASP A 129 29.31 40.74 -16.31
N ILE A 130 28.20 40.16 -16.80
CA ILE A 130 27.74 40.33 -18.18
C ILE A 130 27.39 41.78 -18.54
N ASP A 131 26.96 42.57 -17.56
CA ASP A 131 26.65 44.00 -17.71
C ASP A 131 27.87 44.91 -17.45
N ASN A 132 29.03 44.32 -17.10
CA ASN A 132 30.27 45.06 -16.96
C ASN A 132 30.82 45.40 -18.35
N LYS A 133 30.93 46.70 -18.64
CA LYS A 133 31.43 47.22 -19.94
C LYS A 133 32.82 46.72 -20.29
N LYS A 134 33.69 46.47 -19.31
CA LYS A 134 35.04 45.94 -19.55
C LYS A 134 35.00 44.45 -19.90
N HIS A 135 34.19 43.68 -19.17
CA HIS A 135 34.00 42.25 -19.40
C HIS A 135 33.33 41.94 -20.75
N SER A 136 32.32 42.72 -21.13
CA SER A 136 31.60 42.57 -22.41
C SER A 136 32.42 43.00 -23.64
N GLN A 137 33.54 43.72 -23.43
CA GLN A 137 34.51 44.05 -24.49
C GLN A 137 35.52 42.93 -24.72
N GLU A 138 35.90 42.20 -23.66
CA GLU A 138 36.88 41.12 -23.69
C GLU A 138 36.26 39.75 -24.01
N TYR A 139 34.98 39.54 -23.64
CA TYR A 139 34.30 38.24 -23.73
C TYR A 139 32.96 38.25 -24.50
N GLU A 140 32.75 37.24 -25.35
CA GLU A 140 31.48 36.97 -26.02
C GLU A 140 30.54 36.12 -25.15
N HIS A 141 29.24 36.46 -25.18
CA HIS A 141 28.17 35.75 -24.48
C HIS A 141 27.08 35.33 -25.48
N PRO A 142 26.33 34.25 -25.21
CA PRO A 142 25.21 33.84 -26.06
C PRO A 142 24.12 34.92 -26.16
N SER A 143 23.39 34.93 -27.27
CA SER A 143 22.28 35.86 -27.50
C SER A 143 21.09 35.57 -26.57
N TYR A 144 20.23 36.55 -26.35
CA TYR A 144 18.94 36.30 -25.71
C TYR A 144 18.09 35.36 -26.55
N CYS A 145 17.34 34.50 -25.87
CA CYS A 145 16.44 33.56 -26.50
C CYS A 145 15.45 34.33 -27.41
N PRO A 146 15.34 33.97 -28.70
CA PRO A 146 14.44 34.66 -29.63
C PRO A 146 12.97 34.52 -29.23
N SER A 147 12.63 33.52 -28.42
CA SER A 147 11.29 33.35 -27.86
C SER A 147 11.00 34.26 -26.65
N GLY A 148 11.99 35.01 -26.15
CA GLY A 148 11.82 36.00 -25.07
C GLY A 148 11.08 35.44 -23.85
N GLY A 149 10.07 36.17 -23.38
CA GLY A 149 9.21 35.74 -22.28
C GLY A 149 8.38 34.49 -22.55
N ASN A 150 8.16 34.14 -23.82
CA ASN A 150 7.39 32.98 -24.26
C ASN A 150 8.22 31.69 -24.34
N CYS A 151 9.53 31.74 -24.03
CA CYS A 151 10.39 30.57 -24.13
C CYS A 151 9.97 29.44 -23.16
N GLN A 152 9.50 28.30 -23.70
CA GLN A 152 9.19 27.09 -22.93
C GLN A 152 10.31 26.03 -22.96
N ASP A 153 11.37 26.26 -23.74
CA ASP A 153 12.47 25.29 -23.91
C ASP A 153 13.39 25.28 -22.68
N THR A 154 13.44 24.12 -22.05
CA THR A 154 14.20 23.87 -20.81
C THR A 154 15.31 22.85 -21.01
N SER A 155 15.61 22.49 -22.27
CA SER A 155 16.71 21.59 -22.57
C SER A 155 18.04 22.24 -22.17
N GLU A 156 18.97 21.41 -21.71
CA GLU A 156 20.29 21.88 -21.25
C GLU A 156 21.07 22.53 -22.41
N ASP A 157 20.91 21.99 -23.62
CA ASP A 157 21.51 22.56 -24.83
C ASP A 157 20.93 23.94 -25.17
N HIS A 158 19.61 24.13 -25.05
CA HIS A 158 18.98 25.44 -25.23
C HIS A 158 19.39 26.44 -24.14
N GLY A 159 19.48 25.97 -22.89
CA GLY A 159 19.96 26.77 -21.75
C GLY A 159 21.43 27.17 -21.87
N ARG A 160 22.27 26.36 -22.54
CA ARG A 160 23.67 26.69 -22.86
C ARG A 160 23.79 27.64 -24.06
N ALA A 161 22.87 27.53 -25.02
CA ALA A 161 22.89 28.29 -26.27
C ALA A 161 22.28 29.69 -26.18
N TYR A 162 21.42 29.97 -25.19
CA TYR A 162 20.68 31.23 -25.10
C TYR A 162 20.58 31.78 -23.68
N ARG A 163 20.58 33.11 -23.56
CA ARG A 163 20.23 33.82 -22.32
C ARG A 163 18.70 33.94 -22.22
N HIS A 164 18.15 33.75 -21.02
CA HIS A 164 16.71 33.91 -20.77
C HIS A 164 16.43 35.13 -19.89
N LEU A 165 15.21 35.67 -20.02
CA LEU A 165 14.69 36.65 -19.08
C LEU A 165 14.50 36.00 -17.69
N PRO A 166 14.54 36.80 -16.61
CA PRO A 166 14.17 36.34 -15.27
C PRO A 166 12.81 35.64 -15.25
N LEU A 167 12.66 34.65 -14.38
CA LEU A 167 11.38 33.97 -14.20
C LEU A 167 10.35 34.91 -13.56
N CYS A 168 9.13 34.88 -14.06
CA CYS A 168 8.00 35.49 -13.37
C CYS A 168 7.65 34.69 -12.11
N ASP A 169 7.44 35.37 -10.98
CA ASP A 169 7.03 34.75 -9.71
C ASP A 169 5.71 33.97 -9.80
N TYR A 170 4.87 34.29 -10.80
CA TYR A 170 3.59 33.64 -11.05
C TYR A 170 3.63 32.61 -12.19
N PHE A 171 4.80 32.32 -12.77
CA PHE A 171 5.01 31.34 -13.84
C PHE A 171 3.92 31.40 -14.93
N GLN A 172 3.40 30.26 -15.40
CA GLN A 172 2.31 30.22 -16.40
C GLN A 172 0.95 30.73 -15.88
N LYS A 173 0.79 30.93 -14.57
CA LYS A 173 -0.43 31.49 -13.97
C LYS A 173 -0.49 33.01 -14.05
N CYS A 174 0.60 33.67 -14.46
CA CYS A 174 0.64 35.12 -14.58
C CYS A 174 -0.49 35.67 -15.46
N LEU A 175 -1.35 36.52 -14.88
CA LEU A 175 -2.46 37.14 -15.60
C LEU A 175 -1.96 38.09 -16.70
N ALA A 176 -0.85 38.80 -16.47
CA ALA A 176 -0.24 39.67 -17.47
C ALA A 176 0.24 38.87 -18.69
N TYR A 177 0.85 37.70 -18.47
CA TYR A 177 1.20 36.76 -19.53
C TYR A 177 -0.04 36.22 -20.27
N LYS A 178 -1.09 35.80 -19.54
CA LYS A 178 -2.35 35.33 -20.16
C LYS A 178 -3.07 36.41 -20.96
N ARG A 179 -2.90 37.68 -20.57
CA ARG A 179 -3.41 38.85 -21.30
C ARG A 179 -2.49 39.32 -22.43
N HIS A 180 -1.38 38.63 -22.67
CA HIS A 180 -0.38 38.98 -23.68
C HIS A 180 0.17 40.41 -23.50
N ASP A 181 0.40 40.83 -22.25
CA ASP A 181 1.03 42.11 -21.94
C ASP A 181 2.48 42.11 -22.46
N VAL A 182 2.70 42.86 -23.53
CA VAL A 182 3.98 42.95 -24.23
C VAL A 182 5.09 43.42 -23.30
N HIS A 183 4.83 44.42 -22.44
CA HIS A 183 5.84 44.98 -21.55
C HIS A 183 6.24 44.00 -20.45
N HIS A 184 5.29 43.17 -20.01
CA HIS A 184 5.57 42.10 -19.05
C HIS A 184 6.37 40.96 -19.68
N CYS A 185 6.03 40.53 -20.90
CA CYS A 185 6.71 39.46 -21.64
C CYS A 185 8.11 39.85 -22.14
N GLU A 186 8.43 41.14 -22.21
CA GLU A 186 9.79 41.65 -22.47
C GLU A 186 10.70 41.59 -21.24
N LYS A 187 10.12 41.50 -20.03
CA LYS A 187 10.87 41.51 -18.76
C LYS A 187 10.96 40.15 -18.10
N PHE A 188 9.97 39.29 -18.30
CA PHE A 188 9.87 38.01 -17.59
C PHE A 188 9.57 36.85 -18.51
N ARG A 189 10.10 35.68 -18.11
CA ARG A 189 9.85 34.38 -18.72
C ARG A 189 8.83 33.58 -17.91
N HIS A 190 7.90 32.91 -18.62
CA HIS A 190 6.79 32.17 -18.00
C HIS A 190 6.86 30.68 -18.39
N TYR A 191 7.77 29.93 -17.77
CA TYR A 191 7.84 28.48 -17.96
C TYR A 191 7.44 27.73 -16.68
N MET A 192 6.97 26.49 -16.85
CA MET A 192 6.60 25.61 -15.73
C MET A 192 7.87 24.96 -15.15
N PRO A 193 8.23 25.22 -13.87
CA PRO A 193 9.44 24.65 -13.27
C PRO A 193 9.41 23.12 -13.31
N HIS A 194 10.56 22.48 -13.49
CA HIS A 194 10.64 21.03 -13.34
C HIS A 194 10.38 20.64 -11.89
N CYS A 195 9.65 19.55 -11.68
CA CYS A 195 9.53 18.97 -10.36
C CYS A 195 10.92 18.52 -9.89
N ASN A 196 11.33 18.95 -8.69
CA ASN A 196 12.62 18.55 -8.09
C ASN A 196 12.78 17.03 -7.96
N TYR A 197 11.67 16.30 -7.95
CA TYR A 197 11.65 14.84 -7.84
C TYR A 197 11.52 14.14 -9.20
N GLY A 198 11.25 14.86 -10.29
CA GLY A 198 11.09 14.27 -11.63
C GLY A 198 10.13 13.08 -11.63
N SER A 199 10.62 11.92 -12.09
CA SER A 199 9.88 10.65 -12.16
C SER A 199 9.60 10.01 -10.79
N TYR A 200 10.26 10.50 -9.75
CA TYR A 200 10.17 10.01 -8.38
C TYR A 200 9.21 10.86 -7.53
N CYS A 201 8.45 11.76 -8.15
CA CYS A 201 7.51 12.63 -7.47
C CYS A 201 6.52 11.81 -6.64
N VAL A 202 6.37 12.19 -5.36
CA VAL A 202 5.46 11.57 -4.39
C VAL A 202 4.15 12.36 -4.27
N ASN A 203 4.14 13.62 -4.70
CA ASN A 203 2.98 14.51 -4.73
C ASN A 203 2.20 14.36 -6.05
N PHE A 204 2.18 13.16 -6.64
CA PHE A 204 1.58 12.94 -7.95
C PHE A 204 0.04 12.93 -7.93
N HIS A 205 -0.55 12.87 -6.73
CA HIS A 205 -2.00 13.07 -6.51
C HIS A 205 -2.36 14.50 -6.11
N ASP A 206 -1.38 15.36 -5.81
CA ASP A 206 -1.62 16.78 -5.61
C ASP A 206 -1.80 17.44 -6.98
N ARG A 207 -3.07 17.71 -7.32
CA ARG A 207 -3.43 18.35 -8.57
C ARG A 207 -2.74 19.70 -8.75
N GLN A 208 -2.60 20.48 -7.68
CA GLN A 208 -1.94 21.78 -7.76
C GLN A 208 -0.46 21.60 -8.09
N HIS A 209 0.20 20.62 -7.48
CA HIS A 209 1.58 20.27 -7.78
C HIS A 209 1.77 19.77 -9.23
N ILE A 210 0.89 18.88 -9.71
CA ILE A 210 0.96 18.39 -11.11
C ILE A 210 0.73 19.51 -12.12
N GLU A 211 -0.11 20.49 -11.82
CA GLU A 211 -0.36 21.65 -12.69
C GLU A 211 0.74 22.71 -12.61
N ASP A 212 1.48 22.78 -11.50
CA ASP A 212 2.52 23.80 -11.25
C ASP A 212 3.93 23.37 -11.65
N TYR A 213 4.16 22.06 -11.81
CA TYR A 213 5.47 21.52 -12.10
C TYR A 213 5.47 20.58 -13.30
N LYS A 214 6.55 20.61 -14.09
CA LYS A 214 6.79 19.69 -15.19
C LYS A 214 7.37 18.37 -14.66
N HIS A 215 6.72 17.27 -15.02
CA HIS A 215 7.18 15.90 -14.72
C HIS A 215 7.62 15.20 -16.02
N PRO A 216 8.51 14.19 -15.93
CA PRO A 216 8.90 13.37 -17.08
C PRO A 216 7.83 12.32 -17.44
N PHE A 217 6.85 12.11 -16.57
CA PHE A 217 5.72 11.22 -16.81
C PHE A 217 4.47 11.99 -17.28
N SER A 218 3.57 11.30 -17.99
CA SER A 218 2.25 11.82 -18.34
C SER A 218 1.32 11.95 -17.12
N THR A 219 0.16 12.60 -17.27
CA THR A 219 -0.81 12.78 -16.19
C THR A 219 -1.05 11.48 -15.40
N PRO A 220 -0.84 11.49 -14.07
CA PRO A 220 -1.07 10.30 -13.24
C PRO A 220 -2.53 9.83 -13.29
N CYS A 221 -2.73 8.52 -13.30
CA CYS A 221 -4.06 7.95 -13.11
C CYS A 221 -4.52 8.19 -11.66
N SER A 222 -5.73 8.74 -11.46
CA SER A 222 -6.29 8.99 -10.12
C SER A 222 -6.49 7.71 -9.28
N LEU A 223 -6.47 6.53 -9.92
CA LEU A 223 -6.64 5.23 -9.28
C LEU A 223 -5.30 4.51 -9.00
N THR A 224 -4.17 5.08 -9.39
CA THR A 224 -2.84 4.51 -9.09
C THR A 224 -2.48 4.71 -7.60
N PRO A 225 -1.82 3.76 -6.92
CA PRO A 225 -1.27 2.50 -7.42
C PRO A 225 -2.20 1.28 -7.32
N TYR A 226 -3.24 1.32 -6.47
CA TYR A 226 -3.93 0.09 -6.04
C TYR A 226 -5.30 -0.17 -6.69
N HIS A 227 -5.94 0.84 -7.28
CA HIS A 227 -7.35 0.78 -7.67
C HIS A 227 -7.60 0.85 -9.18
N CYS A 228 -6.54 0.84 -10.00
CA CYS A 228 -6.67 0.85 -11.45
C CYS A 228 -6.75 -0.58 -12.00
N GLU A 229 -7.96 -1.11 -12.18
CA GLU A 229 -8.20 -2.45 -12.74
C GLU A 229 -7.62 -2.62 -14.16
N MET A 230 -7.63 -1.55 -14.96
CA MET A 230 -7.08 -1.53 -16.32
C MET A 230 -5.57 -1.72 -16.30
N TYR A 231 -4.87 -1.02 -15.39
CA TYR A 231 -3.43 -1.17 -15.23
C TYR A 231 -3.06 -2.53 -14.61
N GLU A 232 -3.83 -3.03 -13.63
CA GLU A 232 -3.62 -4.36 -13.08
C GLU A 232 -3.74 -5.44 -14.16
N THR A 233 -4.75 -5.34 -15.02
CA THR A 233 -4.94 -6.25 -16.16
C THR A 233 -3.79 -6.15 -17.15
N PHE A 234 -3.30 -4.93 -17.43
CA PHE A 234 -2.14 -4.68 -18.28
C PHE A 234 -0.89 -5.40 -17.75
N ILE A 235 -0.52 -5.20 -16.47
CA ILE A 235 0.70 -5.80 -15.88
C ILE A 235 0.62 -7.32 -15.69
N MET A 236 -0.59 -7.89 -15.65
CA MET A 236 -0.81 -9.34 -15.55
C MET A 236 -0.79 -10.05 -16.90
N THR A 237 -0.94 -9.31 -18.01
CA THR A 237 -1.06 -9.88 -19.35
C THR A 237 0.30 -10.04 -20.01
N LYS A 238 0.64 -11.27 -20.43
CA LYS A 238 1.92 -11.55 -21.10
C LYS A 238 2.02 -11.01 -22.53
N ASP A 239 0.87 -10.88 -23.21
CA ASP A 239 0.79 -10.39 -24.59
C ASP A 239 -0.18 -9.21 -24.65
N PRO A 240 0.33 -7.97 -24.63
CA PRO A 240 -0.49 -6.76 -24.63
C PRO A 240 -1.43 -6.64 -25.84
N ARG A 241 -1.19 -7.37 -26.94
CA ARG A 241 -2.09 -7.42 -28.11
C ARG A 241 -3.42 -8.11 -27.82
N LYS A 242 -3.51 -8.85 -26.71
CA LYS A 242 -4.74 -9.51 -26.25
C LYS A 242 -5.58 -8.62 -25.32
N LEU A 243 -5.09 -7.42 -24.99
CA LEU A 243 -5.83 -6.45 -24.18
C LEU A 243 -6.87 -5.72 -25.05
N SER A 244 -7.98 -5.32 -24.44
CA SER A 244 -8.96 -4.47 -25.13
C SER A 244 -8.35 -3.11 -25.50
N ASP A 245 -8.90 -2.49 -26.54
CA ASP A 245 -8.48 -1.16 -27.00
C ASP A 245 -8.55 -0.12 -25.86
N ASP A 246 -9.56 -0.22 -24.98
CA ASP A 246 -9.71 0.66 -23.82
C ASP A 246 -8.52 0.57 -22.85
N ILE A 247 -8.04 -0.65 -22.54
CA ILE A 247 -6.90 -0.86 -21.63
C ILE A 247 -5.61 -0.30 -22.23
N GLN A 248 -5.40 -0.53 -23.53
CA GLN A 248 -4.23 0.01 -24.23
C GLN A 248 -4.27 1.54 -24.24
N GLN A 249 -5.43 2.14 -24.56
CA GLN A 249 -5.58 3.58 -24.59
C GLN A 249 -5.41 4.22 -23.20
N HIS A 250 -5.91 3.59 -22.14
CA HIS A 250 -5.73 4.04 -20.77
C HIS A 250 -4.25 4.08 -20.37
N TYR A 251 -3.49 3.02 -20.68
CA TYR A 251 -2.05 2.97 -20.41
C TYR A 251 -1.26 4.05 -21.17
N LEU A 252 -1.67 4.39 -22.40
CA LEU A 252 -1.04 5.46 -23.15
C LEU A 252 -1.38 6.86 -22.62
N ASN A 253 -2.58 7.04 -22.07
CA ASN A 253 -3.06 8.33 -21.63
C ASN A 253 -2.59 8.71 -20.22
N PHE A 254 -2.36 7.71 -19.35
CA PHE A 254 -2.09 7.94 -17.93
C PHE A 254 -0.82 7.26 -17.43
N ALA A 255 -0.08 7.97 -16.58
CA ALA A 255 1.04 7.36 -15.84
C ALA A 255 0.56 6.59 -14.60
N HIS A 256 1.28 5.53 -14.24
CA HIS A 256 0.99 4.69 -13.09
C HIS A 256 2.24 4.49 -12.23
N VAL A 257 2.09 4.23 -10.94
CA VAL A 257 3.23 3.88 -10.09
C VAL A 257 3.87 2.58 -10.58
N CYS A 258 5.19 2.62 -10.81
CA CYS A 258 5.96 1.45 -11.21
C CYS A 258 5.91 0.39 -10.10
N VAL A 259 5.57 -0.84 -10.46
CA VAL A 259 5.47 -1.96 -9.50
C VAL A 259 6.79 -2.31 -8.82
N PHE A 260 7.93 -1.88 -9.37
CA PHE A 260 9.26 -2.08 -8.79
C PHE A 260 9.83 -0.83 -8.12
N GLY A 261 9.15 0.31 -8.19
CA GLY A 261 9.60 1.58 -7.62
C GLY A 261 11.06 1.86 -7.95
N ARG A 262 11.89 1.98 -6.91
CA ARG A 262 13.34 2.24 -7.02
C ARG A 262 14.17 1.11 -7.64
N ASN A 263 13.66 -0.11 -7.66
CA ASN A 263 14.33 -1.28 -8.22
C ASN A 263 13.99 -1.51 -9.69
N CYS A 264 13.30 -0.56 -10.33
CA CYS A 264 13.03 -0.64 -11.75
C CYS A 264 14.34 -0.59 -12.54
N ILE A 265 14.54 -1.59 -13.41
CA ILE A 265 15.68 -1.68 -14.32
C ILE A 265 15.31 -1.34 -15.77
N ASP A 266 14.02 -1.07 -16.02
CA ASP A 266 13.52 -0.74 -17.34
C ASP A 266 14.03 0.66 -17.73
N LYS A 267 14.67 0.74 -18.90
CA LYS A 267 15.26 1.96 -19.45
C LYS A 267 14.48 2.47 -20.66
N ASP A 268 13.36 1.84 -21.00
CA ASP A 268 12.55 2.23 -22.14
C ASP A 268 11.97 3.65 -21.94
N PRO A 269 12.16 4.59 -22.88
CA PRO A 269 11.64 5.95 -22.78
C PRO A 269 10.13 6.00 -22.52
N LEU A 270 9.34 5.10 -23.13
CA LEU A 270 7.90 5.02 -22.91
C LEU A 270 7.59 4.54 -21.50
N HIS A 271 8.36 3.58 -20.94
CA HIS A 271 8.20 3.19 -19.55
C HIS A 271 8.42 4.38 -18.61
N TRP A 272 9.46 5.19 -18.83
CA TRP A 272 9.75 6.39 -18.03
C TRP A 272 8.69 7.49 -18.22
N GLU A 273 8.08 7.60 -19.39
CA GLU A 273 6.96 8.50 -19.65
C GLU A 273 5.66 8.02 -18.98
N LYS A 274 5.44 6.71 -18.84
CA LYS A 274 4.19 6.12 -18.32
C LYS A 274 4.28 5.61 -16.89
N SER A 275 5.42 5.79 -16.22
CA SER A 275 5.64 5.24 -14.88
C SER A 275 6.15 6.27 -13.87
N ILE A 276 5.69 6.14 -12.63
CA ILE A 276 6.11 6.93 -11.47
C ILE A 276 6.91 6.02 -10.54
N HIS A 277 8.19 6.31 -10.32
CA HIS A 277 9.10 5.43 -9.56
C HIS A 277 9.19 5.86 -8.10
N VAL A 278 8.15 5.61 -7.30
CA VAL A 278 8.19 5.99 -5.88
C VAL A 278 9.28 5.20 -5.12
N HIS A 279 10.17 5.92 -4.43
CA HIS A 279 11.32 5.34 -3.72
C HIS A 279 10.99 5.06 -2.24
N ARG A 280 10.52 3.85 -1.91
CA ARG A 280 10.36 3.46 -0.50
C ARG A 280 11.70 3.23 0.20
N CYS A 281 11.68 3.25 1.53
CA CYS A 281 12.81 2.81 2.34
C CYS A 281 13.21 1.37 2.01
N LEU A 282 14.52 1.12 1.87
CA LEU A 282 15.02 -0.24 1.74
C LEU A 282 14.85 -0.99 3.06
N CYS A 283 14.43 -2.25 2.98
CA CYS A 283 14.49 -3.12 4.14
C CYS A 283 15.96 -3.27 4.60
N PRO A 284 16.28 -3.02 5.89
CA PRO A 284 17.66 -3.11 6.37
C PRO A 284 18.26 -4.52 6.25
N PHE A 285 17.42 -5.55 6.14
CA PHE A 285 17.84 -6.95 6.02
C PHE A 285 17.84 -7.47 4.57
N GLY A 286 17.37 -6.67 3.61
CA GLY A 286 17.36 -7.02 2.18
C GLY A 286 16.70 -8.37 1.88
N ASN A 287 17.42 -9.24 1.16
CA ASN A 287 16.93 -10.58 0.77
C ASN A 287 16.97 -11.61 1.92
N ARG A 288 17.59 -11.28 3.06
CA ARG A 288 17.64 -12.15 4.26
C ARG A 288 16.60 -11.75 5.32
N CYS A 289 15.62 -10.94 4.94
CA CYS A 289 14.61 -10.49 5.87
C CYS A 289 13.72 -11.66 6.33
N ALA A 290 13.64 -11.89 7.65
CA ALA A 290 12.72 -12.86 8.23
C ALA A 290 11.24 -12.43 8.12
N LYS A 291 10.99 -11.12 7.88
CA LYS A 291 9.66 -10.52 7.79
C LYS A 291 9.03 -10.59 6.39
N LEU A 292 9.56 -11.44 5.49
CA LEU A 292 8.97 -11.64 4.16
C LEU A 292 7.60 -12.33 4.20
N VAL A 293 7.22 -12.90 5.35
CA VAL A 293 5.89 -13.46 5.58
C VAL A 293 4.89 -12.43 6.13
N GLN A 294 5.28 -11.16 6.26
CA GLN A 294 4.47 -10.10 6.86
C GLN A 294 4.00 -9.11 5.78
N GLU A 295 2.70 -9.09 5.50
CA GLU A 295 2.06 -8.24 4.46
C GLU A 295 2.38 -6.74 4.66
N ASP A 296 2.21 -6.20 5.87
CA ASP A 296 2.51 -4.79 6.18
C ASP A 296 3.97 -4.42 5.93
N HIS A 297 4.90 -5.34 6.24
CA HIS A 297 6.32 -5.12 6.02
C HIS A 297 6.62 -4.99 4.53
N LEU A 298 6.09 -5.91 3.71
CA LEU A 298 6.22 -5.87 2.26
C LEU A 298 5.52 -4.64 1.64
N ASN A 299 4.46 -4.13 2.26
CA ASN A 299 3.80 -2.90 1.83
C ASN A 299 4.58 -1.63 2.24
N SER A 300 5.40 -1.69 3.29
CA SER A 300 6.13 -0.53 3.82
C SER A 300 7.55 -0.38 3.27
N PHE A 301 8.22 -1.48 2.91
CA PHE A 301 9.64 -1.50 2.57
C PHE A 301 9.90 -2.07 1.17
N THR A 302 10.94 -1.56 0.51
CA THR A 302 11.46 -2.13 -0.73
C THR A 302 12.44 -3.27 -0.42
N HIS A 303 12.30 -4.37 -1.15
CA HIS A 303 13.26 -5.47 -1.19
C HIS A 303 13.77 -5.69 -2.62
N SER A 304 15.01 -6.19 -2.77
CA SER A 304 15.55 -6.48 -4.11
C SER A 304 14.74 -7.61 -4.77
N LYS A 305 14.41 -7.43 -6.05
CA LYS A 305 13.66 -8.42 -6.88
C LYS A 305 12.23 -8.71 -6.42
N ILE A 306 11.73 -8.01 -5.42
CA ILE A 306 10.33 -8.06 -4.99
C ILE A 306 9.65 -6.78 -5.49
N ARG A 307 8.39 -6.91 -5.91
CA ARG A 307 7.59 -5.75 -6.34
C ARG A 307 7.15 -4.96 -5.11
N ASP A 308 7.30 -3.65 -5.16
CA ASP A 308 6.71 -2.73 -4.20
C ASP A 308 5.17 -2.80 -4.28
N ILE A 309 4.61 -2.91 -5.50
CA ILE A 309 3.18 -3.15 -5.73
C ILE A 309 2.98 -4.60 -6.20
N ARG A 310 2.56 -5.47 -5.27
CA ARG A 310 2.30 -6.90 -5.51
C ARG A 310 0.94 -7.12 -6.18
N PHE A 311 0.81 -8.24 -6.90
CA PHE A 311 -0.43 -8.59 -7.59
C PHE A 311 -1.53 -8.93 -6.60
N LEU A 312 -2.79 -8.65 -6.93
CA LEU A 312 -3.90 -9.11 -6.11
C LEU A 312 -4.06 -10.64 -6.22
N CYS A 313 -4.13 -11.32 -5.07
CA CYS A 313 -4.37 -12.76 -5.03
C CYS A 313 -5.81 -13.08 -5.45
N LYS A 314 -5.98 -13.96 -6.45
CA LYS A 314 -7.31 -14.41 -6.93
C LYS A 314 -8.15 -15.12 -5.86
N HIS A 315 -7.49 -15.72 -4.88
CA HIS A 315 -8.13 -16.44 -3.78
C HIS A 315 -8.34 -15.56 -2.54
N ALA A 316 -7.85 -14.32 -2.54
CA ALA A 316 -8.06 -13.31 -1.49
C ALA A 316 -7.87 -13.85 -0.06
N ASP A 317 -8.93 -13.81 0.75
CA ASP A 317 -9.04 -14.32 2.11
C ASP A 317 -8.91 -15.83 2.25
N LYS A 318 -9.32 -16.57 1.21
CA LYS A 318 -9.39 -18.04 1.18
C LYS A 318 -8.14 -18.69 0.60
N CYS A 319 -7.05 -17.94 0.50
CA CYS A 319 -5.80 -18.46 -0.05
C CYS A 319 -5.07 -19.34 0.97
N ASN A 320 -4.88 -20.62 0.65
CA ASN A 320 -4.16 -21.58 1.49
C ASN A 320 -2.63 -21.33 1.55
N GLU A 321 -2.10 -20.50 0.65
CA GLU A 321 -0.67 -20.18 0.54
C GLU A 321 -0.30 -18.88 1.27
N ARG A 322 -1.19 -18.36 2.13
CA ARG A 322 -0.97 -17.12 2.92
C ARG A 322 0.21 -17.18 3.87
N HIS A 323 0.76 -18.36 4.15
CA HIS A 323 1.95 -18.54 4.98
C HIS A 323 3.20 -18.88 4.15
N ASP A 324 3.07 -19.06 2.84
CA ASP A 324 4.22 -19.27 1.97
C ASP A 324 4.86 -17.94 1.60
N SER A 325 6.09 -17.74 2.09
CA SER A 325 6.92 -16.58 1.73
C SER A 325 7.02 -16.35 0.22
N LYS A 326 7.11 -17.41 -0.61
CA LYS A 326 7.21 -17.26 -2.07
C LYS A 326 5.94 -16.66 -2.66
N HIS A 327 4.79 -17.12 -2.19
CA HIS A 327 3.48 -16.60 -2.59
C HIS A 327 3.32 -15.13 -2.14
N LEU A 328 3.59 -14.83 -0.87
CA LEU A 328 3.47 -13.48 -0.30
C LEU A 328 4.40 -12.45 -0.96
N THR A 329 5.59 -12.85 -1.41
CA THR A 329 6.49 -11.94 -2.13
C THR A 329 5.94 -11.52 -3.51
N LYS A 330 4.97 -12.25 -4.06
CA LYS A 330 4.39 -12.01 -5.38
C LYS A 330 2.97 -11.45 -5.33
N TYR A 331 2.19 -11.90 -4.35
CA TYR A 331 0.78 -11.56 -4.22
C TYR A 331 0.49 -10.84 -2.91
N ARG A 332 -0.39 -9.85 -2.96
CA ARG A 332 -1.08 -9.24 -1.82
C ARG A 332 -2.47 -9.82 -1.69
N HIS A 333 -3.00 -9.89 -0.48
CA HIS A 333 -4.34 -10.43 -0.24
C HIS A 333 -5.32 -9.34 0.18
N ILE A 334 -6.55 -9.40 -0.35
CA ILE A 334 -7.68 -8.64 0.20
C ILE A 334 -8.03 -9.27 1.56
N ILE A 335 -8.22 -8.44 2.57
CA ILE A 335 -8.86 -8.87 3.81
C ILE A 335 -10.37 -8.77 3.63
N THR A 336 -11.05 -9.92 3.57
CA THR A 336 -12.52 -9.94 3.70
C THR A 336 -12.88 -10.01 5.19
N LEU A 337 -14.05 -9.48 5.53
CA LEU A 337 -14.62 -9.41 6.89
C LEU A 337 -14.99 -10.78 7.49
N GLU A 338 -14.13 -11.80 7.40
CA GLU A 338 -14.32 -13.09 8.08
C GLU A 338 -13.71 -13.13 9.50
N ASP A 339 -12.93 -12.13 9.92
CA ASP A 339 -12.11 -12.33 11.13
C ASP A 339 -12.73 -11.98 12.48
N SER A 340 -13.78 -11.16 12.59
CA SER A 340 -14.51 -11.05 13.86
C SER A 340 -15.84 -10.32 13.72
N GLY A 341 -16.92 -10.96 14.19
CA GLY A 341 -18.26 -10.40 14.22
C GLY A 341 -18.37 -9.21 15.16
N VAL A 342 -19.54 -8.58 15.14
CA VAL A 342 -19.88 -7.53 16.10
C VAL A 342 -20.05 -8.18 17.48
N VAL A 343 -19.11 -7.90 18.39
CA VAL A 343 -19.30 -8.11 19.82
C VAL A 343 -20.05 -6.91 20.35
N ARG A 344 -21.18 -7.15 21.03
CA ARG A 344 -21.98 -6.07 21.57
C ARG A 344 -21.25 -5.44 22.76
N TYR A 345 -21.15 -4.12 22.73
CA TYR A 345 -20.60 -3.34 23.84
C TYR A 345 -21.67 -3.01 24.88
N PHE A 346 -21.32 -3.19 26.15
CA PHE A 346 -22.17 -2.96 27.31
C PHE A 346 -21.53 -2.02 28.34
N ASN A 347 -20.32 -1.51 28.09
CA ASN A 347 -19.61 -0.59 28.99
C ASN A 347 -19.42 -1.18 30.40
N LEU A 348 -19.05 -2.47 30.48
CA LEU A 348 -18.96 -3.25 31.71
C LEU A 348 -17.84 -2.77 32.64
N ASN A 349 -16.84 -2.06 32.09
CA ASN A 349 -15.64 -1.62 32.78
C ASN A 349 -15.63 -0.10 33.10
N LYS A 350 -16.77 0.59 32.98
CA LYS A 350 -16.86 2.07 33.05
C LYS A 350 -16.20 2.72 34.29
N ASP A 351 -16.15 2.01 35.42
CA ASP A 351 -15.66 2.52 36.71
C ASP A 351 -14.25 2.00 37.06
N ILE A 352 -13.55 1.35 36.13
CA ILE A 352 -12.24 0.72 36.38
C ILE A 352 -11.11 1.56 35.78
N ASP A 353 -10.14 1.96 36.62
CA ASP A 353 -8.89 2.57 36.17
C ASP A 353 -7.80 1.49 35.98
N PHE A 354 -7.73 0.92 34.78
CA PHE A 354 -6.79 -0.15 34.49
C PHE A 354 -5.31 0.29 34.56
N VAL A 355 -5.01 1.56 34.25
CA VAL A 355 -3.64 2.09 34.35
C VAL A 355 -3.22 2.19 35.82
N GLN A 356 -4.09 2.71 36.69
CA GLN A 356 -3.81 2.74 38.12
C GLN A 356 -3.67 1.32 38.69
N ASN A 357 -4.58 0.41 38.34
CA ASN A 357 -4.51 -0.99 38.77
C ASN A 357 -3.17 -1.65 38.36
N GLN A 358 -2.73 -1.44 37.12
CA GLN A 358 -1.46 -1.96 36.61
C GLN A 358 -0.28 -1.47 37.48
N ASN A 359 -0.22 -0.17 37.73
CA ASN A 359 0.85 0.42 38.52
C ASN A 359 0.82 -0.05 39.99
N ASP A 360 -0.37 -0.10 40.61
CA ASP A 360 -0.52 -0.57 41.98
C ASP A 360 -0.14 -2.05 42.12
N ASN A 361 -0.45 -2.89 41.13
CA ASN A 361 -0.06 -4.30 41.13
C ASN A 361 1.47 -4.44 41.03
N ILE A 362 2.11 -3.70 40.12
CA ILE A 362 3.57 -3.68 39.98
C ILE A 362 4.23 -3.24 41.29
N GLU A 363 3.73 -2.17 41.91
CA GLU A 363 4.26 -1.62 43.15
C GLU A 363 4.13 -2.62 44.31
N ARG A 364 2.95 -3.24 44.47
CA ARG A 364 2.69 -4.24 45.52
C ARG A 364 3.66 -5.41 45.45
N VAL A 365 3.86 -6.00 44.27
CA VAL A 365 4.81 -7.11 44.09
C VAL A 365 6.24 -6.64 44.36
N THR A 366 6.64 -5.52 43.79
CA THR A 366 8.00 -4.97 43.94
C THR A 366 8.35 -4.68 45.41
N ASN A 367 7.42 -4.08 46.15
CA ASN A 367 7.59 -3.78 47.57
C ASN A 367 7.68 -5.05 48.41
N TYR A 368 6.87 -6.07 48.10
CA TYR A 368 6.91 -7.36 48.79
C TYR A 368 8.24 -8.10 48.56
N VAL A 369 8.71 -8.16 47.31
CA VAL A 369 10.00 -8.76 46.91
C VAL A 369 11.16 -8.07 47.64
N LYS A 370 11.18 -6.74 47.65
CA LYS A 370 12.19 -5.93 48.36
C LYS A 370 12.18 -6.20 49.87
N LYS A 371 11.01 -6.15 50.51
CA LYS A 371 10.86 -6.41 51.95
C LYS A 371 11.24 -7.84 52.32
N GLY A 372 10.92 -8.80 51.46
CA GLY A 372 11.24 -10.21 51.62
C GLY A 372 12.71 -10.56 51.35
N LYS A 373 13.53 -9.60 50.88
CA LYS A 373 14.93 -9.80 50.45
C LYS A 373 15.07 -10.94 49.44
N TRP A 374 14.14 -11.02 48.49
CA TRP A 374 14.21 -12.00 47.41
C TRP A 374 15.35 -11.63 46.45
N GLU A 375 15.93 -12.62 45.79
CA GLU A 375 16.81 -12.36 44.66
C GLU A 375 16.02 -11.62 43.57
N THR A 376 16.55 -10.51 43.08
CA THR A 376 15.88 -9.65 42.10
C THR A 376 16.38 -9.94 40.68
N LEU A 377 15.57 -9.59 39.68
CA LEU A 377 15.97 -9.70 38.27
C LEU A 377 17.20 -8.84 38.00
N LYS A 378 18.18 -9.38 37.28
CA LYS A 378 19.31 -8.60 36.76
C LYS A 378 18.76 -7.49 35.86
N SER A 379 19.17 -6.25 36.10
CA SER A 379 18.77 -5.07 35.31
C SER A 379 17.29 -4.66 35.38
N GLY A 380 16.46 -5.26 36.24
CA GLY A 380 15.06 -4.87 36.40
C GLY A 380 14.13 -5.21 35.22
N SER A 381 14.61 -5.93 34.20
CA SER A 381 13.82 -6.35 33.04
C SER A 381 13.39 -7.81 33.12
N ILE A 382 12.11 -8.08 32.89
CA ILE A 382 11.56 -9.45 32.76
C ILE A 382 12.12 -10.11 31.48
N PRO A 383 12.43 -11.43 31.50
CA PRO A 383 12.84 -12.16 30.30
C PRO A 383 11.86 -11.97 29.13
N GLN A 384 12.38 -11.64 27.95
CA GLN A 384 11.57 -11.32 26.77
C GLN A 384 10.68 -12.49 26.33
N GLU A 385 11.16 -13.73 26.49
CA GLU A 385 10.39 -14.95 26.21
C GLU A 385 9.08 -15.05 27.02
N ILE A 386 9.06 -14.56 28.26
CA ILE A 386 7.86 -14.56 29.11
C ILE A 386 6.88 -13.49 28.62
N ILE A 387 7.39 -12.31 28.25
CA ILE A 387 6.58 -11.22 27.70
C ILE A 387 5.94 -11.65 26.38
N ASP A 388 6.72 -12.24 25.48
CA ASP A 388 6.23 -12.70 24.18
C ASP A 388 5.23 -13.85 24.34
N TRP A 389 5.47 -14.77 25.26
CA TRP A 389 4.50 -15.80 25.59
C TRP A 389 3.18 -15.22 26.15
N ILE A 390 3.22 -14.21 27.03
CA ILE A 390 1.99 -13.52 27.48
C ILE A 390 1.26 -12.86 26.31
N ARG A 391 1.95 -12.46 25.25
CA ARG A 391 1.36 -11.93 24.01
C ARG A 391 0.73 -13.01 23.12
N THR A 392 0.98 -14.29 23.37
CA THR A 392 0.43 -15.40 22.56
C THR A 392 -0.70 -16.17 23.25
N VAL A 393 -0.74 -16.22 24.59
CA VAL A 393 -1.77 -16.97 25.33
C VAL A 393 -3.20 -16.58 24.94
N GLN A 394 -4.11 -17.55 24.91
CA GLN A 394 -5.49 -17.33 24.49
C GLN A 394 -6.48 -17.66 25.61
N PRO A 395 -7.66 -17.03 25.62
CA PRO A 395 -8.73 -17.45 26.52
C PRO A 395 -9.24 -18.84 26.14
N VAL A 396 -9.29 -19.75 27.10
CA VAL A 396 -9.78 -21.12 26.96
C VAL A 396 -10.97 -21.30 27.88
N HIS A 397 -12.12 -21.63 27.31
CA HIS A 397 -13.34 -21.96 28.01
C HIS A 397 -13.60 -23.47 27.94
N ARG A 398 -14.15 -24.04 29.01
CA ARG A 398 -14.57 -25.44 29.05
C ARG A 398 -16.06 -25.54 29.30
N CYS A 399 -16.70 -26.48 28.62
CA CYS A 399 -18.12 -26.72 28.81
C CYS A 399 -18.49 -28.20 28.61
N ARG A 400 -19.68 -28.55 29.11
CA ARG A 400 -20.33 -29.85 28.90
C ARG A 400 -21.04 -29.90 27.56
N ARG A 401 -21.38 -31.11 27.11
CA ARG A 401 -22.03 -31.37 25.83
C ARG A 401 -23.34 -30.57 25.66
N ALA A 402 -24.21 -30.58 26.66
CA ALA A 402 -25.49 -29.87 26.62
C ALA A 402 -25.32 -28.35 26.47
N ILE A 403 -24.32 -27.77 27.16
CA ILE A 403 -24.00 -26.33 27.04
C ILE A 403 -23.41 -26.02 25.67
N PHE A 404 -22.54 -26.88 25.14
CA PHE A 404 -21.98 -26.69 23.81
C PHE A 404 -23.06 -26.72 22.73
N GLU A 405 -24.02 -27.65 22.78
CA GLU A 405 -25.17 -27.65 21.88
C GLU A 405 -25.99 -26.35 21.96
N SER A 406 -26.20 -25.83 23.18
CA SER A 406 -26.88 -24.56 23.39
C SER A 406 -26.11 -23.38 22.76
N ILE A 407 -24.78 -23.32 22.94
CA ILE A 407 -23.91 -22.31 22.31
C ILE A 407 -24.07 -22.33 20.78
N LEU A 408 -24.07 -23.51 20.17
CA LEU A 408 -24.23 -23.65 18.71
C LEU A 408 -25.61 -23.21 18.24
N LEU A 409 -26.66 -23.47 19.03
CA LEU A 409 -28.04 -23.16 18.69
C LEU A 409 -28.36 -21.66 18.84
N HIS A 410 -27.85 -21.02 19.88
CA HIS A 410 -27.96 -19.57 20.08
C HIS A 410 -26.98 -18.77 19.19
N GLY A 411 -25.95 -19.43 18.65
CA GLY A 411 -24.94 -18.81 17.79
C GLY A 411 -23.94 -17.92 18.54
N HIS A 412 -23.88 -18.02 19.87
CA HIS A 412 -23.02 -17.20 20.73
C HIS A 412 -22.66 -17.95 22.02
N VAL A 413 -21.50 -17.63 22.58
CA VAL A 413 -21.18 -17.89 23.99
C VAL A 413 -21.69 -16.71 24.81
N MET A 414 -22.37 -16.99 25.93
CA MET A 414 -23.17 -16.01 26.67
C MET A 414 -22.74 -15.97 28.14
N SER A 415 -22.80 -14.81 28.78
CA SER A 415 -22.64 -14.68 30.23
C SER A 415 -23.87 -15.21 30.97
N ARG A 416 -23.74 -15.48 32.27
CA ARG A 416 -24.89 -15.89 33.10
C ARG A 416 -26.02 -14.86 33.11
N ASP A 417 -25.68 -13.58 33.24
CA ASP A 417 -26.65 -12.47 33.18
C ASP A 417 -27.43 -12.46 31.86
N TYR A 418 -26.75 -12.70 30.74
CA TYR A 418 -27.40 -12.79 29.43
C TYR A 418 -28.34 -14.00 29.36
N MET A 419 -27.91 -15.15 29.90
CA MET A 419 -28.76 -16.34 29.96
C MET A 419 -30.04 -16.07 30.75
N GLU A 420 -29.96 -15.42 31.91
CA GLU A 420 -31.15 -15.08 32.71
C GLU A 420 -32.13 -14.16 31.97
N GLN A 421 -31.64 -13.29 31.07
CA GLN A 421 -32.51 -12.45 30.23
C GLN A 421 -33.28 -13.27 29.17
N LEU A 422 -32.82 -14.48 28.81
CA LEU A 422 -33.56 -15.38 27.91
C LEU A 422 -34.86 -15.93 28.53
N LYS A 423 -35.14 -15.64 29.80
CA LYS A 423 -36.49 -15.85 30.39
C LYS A 423 -37.54 -14.89 29.84
N LYS A 424 -37.13 -13.77 29.24
CA LYS A 424 -38.04 -12.73 28.73
C LYS A 424 -38.32 -12.96 27.24
N PRO A 425 -39.57 -13.23 26.81
CA PRO A 425 -39.91 -13.45 25.39
C PRO A 425 -39.45 -12.33 24.46
N MET A 426 -39.59 -11.07 24.90
CA MET A 426 -39.13 -9.89 24.14
C MET A 426 -37.62 -9.88 23.91
N PHE A 427 -36.85 -10.32 24.91
CA PHE A 427 -35.40 -10.40 24.81
C PHE A 427 -34.98 -11.52 23.85
N VAL A 428 -35.61 -12.69 23.98
CA VAL A 428 -35.39 -13.82 23.05
C VAL A 428 -35.73 -13.42 21.61
N ALA A 429 -36.88 -12.77 21.39
CA ALA A 429 -37.26 -12.32 20.05
C ALA A 429 -36.25 -11.34 19.44
N THR A 430 -35.68 -10.47 20.26
CA THR A 430 -34.60 -9.55 19.84
C THR A 430 -33.31 -10.33 19.51
N SER A 431 -32.98 -11.34 20.30
CA SER A 431 -31.79 -12.20 20.12
C SER A 431 -31.90 -13.07 18.86
N VAL A 432 -33.10 -13.61 18.58
CA VAL A 432 -33.39 -14.39 17.36
C VAL A 432 -33.13 -13.54 16.12
N LEU A 433 -33.60 -12.29 16.06
CA LEU A 433 -33.34 -11.40 14.91
C LEU A 433 -31.84 -11.17 14.64
N GLN A 434 -31.00 -11.29 15.66
CA GLN A 434 -29.55 -11.13 15.55
C GLN A 434 -28.84 -12.45 15.17
N HIS A 435 -29.55 -13.57 15.10
CA HIS A 435 -29.00 -14.87 14.76
C HIS A 435 -28.43 -14.90 13.33
N SER A 436 -27.32 -15.61 13.13
CA SER A 436 -26.57 -15.63 11.86
C SER A 436 -27.41 -16.11 10.67
N ARG A 437 -28.31 -17.09 10.89
CA ARG A 437 -29.25 -17.59 9.86
C ARG A 437 -30.22 -16.51 9.37
N LEU A 438 -30.65 -15.63 10.27
CA LEU A 438 -31.63 -14.57 9.99
C LEU A 438 -30.96 -13.32 9.39
N ARG A 439 -29.74 -13.00 9.82
CA ARG A 439 -28.94 -11.90 9.26
C ARG A 439 -28.65 -12.04 7.75
N GLN A 440 -28.76 -13.25 7.20
CA GLN A 440 -28.59 -13.50 5.76
C GLN A 440 -29.80 -13.03 4.92
N ILE A 441 -30.96 -12.85 5.55
CA ILE A 441 -32.19 -12.39 4.89
C ILE A 441 -32.10 -10.87 4.70
N LYS A 442 -31.71 -10.43 3.49
CA LYS A 442 -31.42 -9.01 3.19
C LYS A 442 -32.57 -8.06 3.53
N ARG A 443 -33.82 -8.50 3.31
CA ARG A 443 -35.04 -7.71 3.55
C ARG A 443 -35.27 -7.39 5.03
N LEU A 444 -34.76 -8.19 5.96
CA LEU A 444 -34.86 -7.91 7.40
C LEU A 444 -34.04 -6.67 7.83
N LYS A 445 -33.21 -6.12 6.95
CA LYS A 445 -32.51 -4.83 7.18
C LYS A 445 -33.44 -3.63 7.05
N GLU A 446 -34.58 -3.78 6.38
CA GLU A 446 -35.57 -2.70 6.24
C GLU A 446 -36.32 -2.52 7.58
N LYS A 447 -36.31 -1.30 8.15
CA LYS A 447 -36.91 -1.00 9.48
C LYS A 447 -38.33 -1.57 9.64
N LYS A 448 -39.18 -1.45 8.62
CA LYS A 448 -40.56 -1.95 8.64
C LYS A 448 -40.63 -3.48 8.67
N CYS A 449 -39.92 -4.15 7.75
CA CYS A 449 -39.87 -5.62 7.69
C CYS A 449 -39.26 -6.21 8.97
N SER A 450 -38.19 -5.60 9.49
CA SER A 450 -37.54 -5.96 10.75
C SER A 450 -38.52 -5.91 11.93
N ARG A 451 -39.34 -4.85 12.01
CA ARG A 451 -40.36 -4.70 13.05
C ARG A 451 -41.45 -5.77 12.95
N ASP A 452 -41.99 -6.00 11.75
CA ASP A 452 -43.01 -7.03 11.54
C ASP A 452 -42.46 -8.44 11.82
N ALA A 453 -41.21 -8.72 11.45
CA ALA A 453 -40.52 -9.95 11.80
C ALA A 453 -40.30 -10.09 13.32
N LYS A 454 -39.94 -9.00 14.01
CA LYS A 454 -39.80 -8.99 15.48
C LYS A 454 -41.11 -9.38 16.16
N GLU A 455 -42.23 -8.80 15.72
CA GLU A 455 -43.56 -9.10 16.27
C GLU A 455 -43.98 -10.54 15.96
N TYR A 456 -43.69 -11.05 14.76
CA TYR A 456 -43.94 -12.44 14.39
C TYR A 456 -43.14 -13.41 15.28
N ILE A 457 -41.84 -13.17 15.45
CA ILE A 457 -40.95 -13.96 16.30
C ILE A 457 -41.40 -13.90 17.76
N LEU A 458 -41.74 -12.71 18.27
CA LEU A 458 -42.23 -12.55 19.63
C LEU A 458 -43.48 -13.39 19.90
N ALA A 459 -44.43 -13.40 18.96
CA ALA A 459 -45.62 -14.21 19.08
C ALA A 459 -45.31 -15.72 19.12
N LEU A 460 -44.40 -16.20 18.26
CA LEU A 460 -43.94 -17.60 18.25
C LEU A 460 -43.21 -17.98 19.55
N VAL A 461 -42.29 -17.14 20.03
CA VAL A 461 -41.53 -17.40 21.27
C VAL A 461 -42.48 -17.44 22.47
N THR A 462 -43.43 -16.50 22.54
CA THR A 462 -44.40 -16.46 23.64
C THR A 462 -45.31 -17.69 23.62
N GLU A 463 -45.72 -18.16 22.43
CA GLU A 463 -46.45 -19.41 22.27
C GLU A 463 -45.68 -20.62 22.82
N GLU A 464 -44.40 -20.75 22.48
CA GLU A 464 -43.56 -21.86 22.98
C GLU A 464 -43.32 -21.77 24.49
N PHE A 465 -43.13 -20.57 25.05
CA PHE A 465 -42.92 -20.39 26.49
C PHE A 465 -44.17 -20.78 27.30
N GLU A 466 -45.36 -20.44 26.79
CA GLU A 466 -46.62 -20.82 27.45
C GLU A 466 -46.92 -22.32 27.35
N LYS A 467 -46.60 -22.97 26.22
CA LYS A 467 -46.75 -24.42 26.05
C LYS A 467 -46.01 -25.22 27.13
N GLU A 468 -44.84 -24.73 27.52
CA GLU A 468 -43.96 -25.38 28.52
C GLU A 468 -44.11 -24.79 29.94
N HIS A 469 -45.13 -23.96 30.19
CA HIS A 469 -45.37 -23.30 31.48
C HIS A 469 -44.14 -22.53 32.03
N PHE A 470 -43.35 -21.92 31.15
CA PHE A 470 -42.13 -21.22 31.53
C PHE A 470 -42.46 -19.84 32.12
N GLU A 471 -42.39 -19.70 33.45
CA GLU A 471 -42.86 -18.52 34.19
C GLU A 471 -42.16 -17.20 33.79
N ASN A 472 -42.97 -16.20 33.42
CA ASN A 472 -42.53 -14.82 33.19
C ASN A 472 -42.28 -14.11 34.53
N ILE A 473 -41.03 -14.09 35.00
CA ILE A 473 -40.64 -13.30 36.17
C ILE A 473 -40.70 -11.80 35.79
N ASN A 474 -41.66 -11.08 36.41
CA ASN A 474 -41.91 -9.63 36.37
C ASN A 474 -42.63 -9.05 35.14
N THR A 475 -43.97 -9.06 35.18
CA THR A 475 -44.86 -8.28 34.30
C THR A 475 -45.17 -6.86 34.83
N ASN A 476 -44.25 -6.25 35.58
CA ASN A 476 -44.36 -4.84 36.02
C ASN A 476 -43.61 -3.86 35.11
N GLU A 477 -42.85 -4.33 34.13
CA GLU A 477 -42.30 -3.48 33.06
C GLU A 477 -43.34 -3.34 31.95
N THR A 478 -43.64 -2.09 31.61
CA THR A 478 -44.63 -1.54 30.67
C THR A 478 -44.56 -2.21 29.29
N THR A 479 -45.07 -3.42 29.17
CA THR A 479 -45.39 -4.02 27.87
C THR A 479 -46.73 -3.48 27.43
N SER A 480 -46.77 -2.83 26.25
CA SER A 480 -47.99 -2.34 25.61
C SER A 480 -49.11 -3.38 25.72
N SER A 481 -50.32 -2.93 26.05
CA SER A 481 -51.49 -3.76 26.41
C SER A 481 -51.91 -4.83 25.39
N SER A 482 -51.30 -4.88 24.20
CA SER A 482 -51.61 -5.82 23.12
C SER A 482 -51.06 -7.24 23.29
N TYR A 483 -50.20 -7.53 24.26
CA TYR A 483 -49.51 -8.83 24.38
C TYR A 483 -49.97 -9.72 25.54
N LYS A 484 -50.93 -9.27 26.37
CA LYS A 484 -51.70 -10.12 27.30
C LYS A 484 -52.88 -10.79 26.58
N ALA A 485 -52.68 -11.19 25.33
CA ALA A 485 -53.75 -11.75 24.49
C ALA A 485 -53.88 -13.25 24.74
N ASN A 486 -55.12 -13.76 24.82
CA ASN A 486 -55.41 -15.20 24.93
C ASN A 486 -54.87 -15.99 23.71
N ALA A 487 -54.79 -17.32 23.84
CA ALA A 487 -54.18 -18.19 22.82
C ALA A 487 -54.78 -18.00 21.42
N GLU A 488 -56.10 -17.79 21.31
CA GLU A 488 -56.80 -17.55 20.04
C GLU A 488 -56.35 -16.24 19.36
N THR A 489 -56.26 -15.15 20.12
CA THR A 489 -55.82 -13.85 19.61
C THR A 489 -54.35 -13.88 19.16
N ARG A 490 -53.51 -14.70 19.82
CA ARG A 490 -52.11 -14.88 19.41
C ARG A 490 -51.97 -15.68 18.13
N GLN A 491 -52.76 -16.74 17.96
CA GLN A 491 -52.77 -17.51 16.72
C GLN A 491 -53.19 -16.64 15.54
N GLN A 492 -54.14 -15.73 15.76
CA GLN A 492 -54.52 -14.72 14.77
C GLN A 492 -53.37 -13.74 14.48
N LEU A 493 -52.63 -13.29 15.50
CA LEU A 493 -51.45 -12.42 15.33
C LEU A 493 -50.33 -13.12 14.52
N ILE A 494 -50.02 -14.38 14.82
CA ILE A 494 -49.04 -15.20 14.08
C ILE A 494 -49.46 -15.31 12.62
N THR A 495 -50.73 -15.60 12.36
CA THR A 495 -51.27 -15.73 11.00
C THR A 495 -51.21 -14.40 10.25
N ASN A 496 -51.67 -13.31 10.87
CA ASN A 496 -51.67 -11.98 10.28
C ASN A 496 -50.25 -11.50 9.95
N LYS A 497 -49.29 -11.67 10.87
CA LYS A 497 -47.90 -11.27 10.64
C LYS A 497 -47.19 -12.15 9.62
N LYS A 498 -47.49 -13.45 9.57
CA LYS A 498 -47.03 -14.33 8.49
C LYS A 498 -47.51 -13.84 7.12
N VAL A 499 -48.78 -13.46 7.00
CA VAL A 499 -49.35 -12.91 5.75
C VAL A 499 -48.64 -11.60 5.38
N ILE A 500 -48.46 -10.68 6.33
CA ILE A 500 -47.73 -9.42 6.08
C ILE A 500 -46.30 -9.68 5.57
N LEU A 501 -45.57 -10.59 6.22
CA LEU A 501 -44.21 -10.96 5.81
C LEU A 501 -44.18 -11.65 4.45
N SER A 502 -45.21 -12.43 4.09
CA SER A 502 -45.28 -13.13 2.79
C SER A 502 -45.39 -12.21 1.58
N TYR A 503 -45.77 -10.94 1.77
CA TYR A 503 -45.70 -9.93 0.70
C TYR A 503 -44.27 -9.46 0.39
N VAL A 504 -43.30 -9.72 1.28
CA VAL A 504 -41.94 -9.15 1.20
C VAL A 504 -40.84 -10.21 1.22
N LEU A 505 -41.09 -11.35 1.89
CA LEU A 505 -40.16 -12.46 2.09
C LEU A 505 -40.62 -13.71 1.36
N THR A 506 -39.69 -14.57 0.99
CA THR A 506 -40.00 -15.89 0.41
C THR A 506 -40.54 -16.85 1.48
N GLU A 507 -41.21 -17.91 1.05
CA GLU A 507 -41.70 -18.95 1.98
C GLU A 507 -40.55 -19.63 2.74
N ASP A 508 -39.41 -19.87 2.09
CA ASP A 508 -38.20 -20.41 2.71
C ASP A 508 -37.62 -19.48 3.78
N GLU A 509 -37.60 -18.17 3.53
CA GLU A 509 -37.15 -17.15 4.49
C GLU A 509 -38.07 -17.10 5.71
N ILE A 510 -39.39 -17.14 5.51
CA ILE A 510 -40.39 -17.18 6.59
C ILE A 510 -40.28 -18.47 7.40
N ASN A 511 -40.11 -19.61 6.74
CA ASN A 511 -39.88 -20.89 7.42
C ASN A 511 -38.57 -20.88 8.21
N THR A 512 -37.51 -20.26 7.68
CA THR A 512 -36.25 -20.06 8.40
C THR A 512 -36.45 -19.20 9.66
N ILE A 513 -37.22 -18.11 9.57
CA ILE A 513 -37.59 -17.29 10.73
C ILE A 513 -38.33 -18.12 11.77
N LYS A 514 -39.38 -18.84 11.35
CA LYS A 514 -40.22 -19.64 12.24
C LYS A 514 -39.41 -20.72 12.95
N THR A 515 -38.67 -21.55 12.20
CA THR A 515 -37.88 -22.65 12.76
C THR A 515 -36.81 -22.12 13.71
N THR A 516 -36.10 -21.06 13.34
CA THR A 516 -35.06 -20.46 14.21
C THR A 516 -35.66 -19.89 15.50
N ALA A 517 -36.83 -19.25 15.43
CA ALA A 517 -37.51 -18.71 16.61
C ALA A 517 -37.92 -19.81 17.60
N ILE A 518 -38.52 -20.89 17.09
CA ILE A 518 -38.95 -22.04 17.91
C ILE A 518 -37.74 -22.75 18.51
N GLU A 519 -36.72 -23.05 17.70
CA GLU A 519 -35.48 -23.71 18.15
C GLU A 519 -34.80 -22.93 19.29
N ILE A 520 -34.66 -21.60 19.15
CA ILE A 520 -34.04 -20.75 20.17
C ILE A 520 -34.93 -20.62 21.42
N ALA A 521 -36.25 -20.57 21.26
CA ALA A 521 -37.18 -20.57 22.40
C ALA A 521 -37.05 -21.86 23.23
N GLN A 522 -37.08 -23.02 22.57
CA GLN A 522 -36.91 -24.32 23.21
C GLN A 522 -35.52 -24.46 23.84
N ALA A 523 -34.47 -23.95 23.19
CA ALA A 523 -33.12 -23.88 23.76
C ALA A 523 -33.07 -23.04 25.04
N SER A 524 -33.76 -21.89 25.03
CA SER A 524 -33.84 -20.98 26.18
C SER A 524 -34.54 -21.63 27.36
N ILE A 525 -35.62 -22.39 27.12
CA ILE A 525 -36.33 -23.16 28.15
C ILE A 525 -35.39 -24.25 28.71
N LYS A 526 -34.80 -25.07 27.83
CA LYS A 526 -33.90 -26.16 28.22
C LYS A 526 -32.72 -25.68 29.06
N LEU A 527 -32.12 -24.54 28.70
CA LEU A 527 -30.99 -23.94 29.40
C LEU A 527 -31.31 -23.59 30.86
N HIS A 528 -32.57 -23.26 31.16
CA HIS A 528 -33.02 -22.91 32.50
C HIS A 528 -33.56 -24.10 33.30
N SER A 529 -34.12 -25.10 32.63
CA SER A 529 -34.56 -26.34 33.27
C SER A 529 -33.40 -27.20 33.76
N ASP A 530 -32.21 -27.07 33.16
CA ASP A 530 -30.96 -27.69 33.60
C ASP A 530 -29.87 -26.61 33.72
N PRO A 531 -29.88 -25.82 34.81
CA PRO A 531 -28.98 -24.67 34.95
C PRO A 531 -27.54 -25.14 35.15
N ALA A 532 -26.79 -25.24 34.06
CA ALA A 532 -25.34 -25.43 34.08
C ALA A 532 -24.61 -24.09 33.82
N GLY A 533 -23.40 -23.95 34.37
CA GLY A 533 -22.57 -22.74 34.27
C GLY A 533 -22.39 -22.01 35.61
N ILE A 534 -21.63 -20.91 35.57
CA ILE A 534 -21.32 -20.08 36.75
C ILE A 534 -22.60 -19.40 37.22
N GLY A 535 -23.07 -19.79 38.40
CA GLY A 535 -24.27 -19.26 39.07
C GLY A 535 -24.06 -19.13 40.56
N TYR A 536 -22.79 -19.03 41.00
CA TYR A 536 -22.47 -18.82 42.39
C TYR A 536 -22.94 -17.42 42.78
N GLU A 537 -23.61 -17.31 43.92
CA GLU A 537 -24.27 -16.07 44.34
C GLU A 537 -23.29 -14.88 44.37
N ARG A 538 -22.03 -15.14 44.73
CA ARG A 538 -20.96 -14.13 44.78
C ARG A 538 -20.59 -13.54 43.42
N ASP A 539 -20.87 -14.21 42.31
CA ASP A 539 -20.56 -13.67 40.98
C ASP A 539 -21.40 -12.42 40.65
N LYS A 540 -22.61 -12.32 41.22
CA LYS A 540 -23.44 -11.12 41.12
C LYS A 540 -22.83 -9.95 41.90
N ASP A 541 -22.27 -10.23 43.07
CA ASP A 541 -21.60 -9.22 43.91
C ASP A 541 -20.33 -8.68 43.22
N LEU A 542 -19.56 -9.57 42.61
CA LEU A 542 -18.30 -9.26 41.90
C LEU A 542 -18.55 -8.73 40.47
N GLY A 543 -19.78 -8.83 39.98
CA GLY A 543 -20.18 -8.47 38.62
C GLY A 543 -19.67 -9.42 37.53
N THR A 544 -19.02 -10.53 37.87
CA THR A 544 -18.46 -11.53 36.94
C THR A 544 -19.55 -12.28 36.19
N ASN A 545 -20.78 -12.33 36.72
CA ASN A 545 -21.95 -12.89 36.03
C ASN A 545 -22.30 -12.17 34.71
N LYS A 546 -21.81 -10.95 34.51
CA LYS A 546 -21.99 -10.16 33.29
C LYS A 546 -20.97 -10.49 32.20
N ASN A 547 -19.95 -11.28 32.52
CA ASN A 547 -18.87 -11.66 31.61
C ASN A 547 -18.93 -13.15 31.26
N VAL A 548 -18.40 -13.51 30.09
CA VAL A 548 -18.11 -14.91 29.78
C VAL A 548 -16.80 -15.29 30.47
N PHE A 549 -16.85 -16.32 31.31
CA PHE A 549 -15.67 -16.82 32.03
C PHE A 549 -14.79 -17.67 31.14
N SER A 550 -13.47 -17.51 31.30
CA SER A 550 -12.45 -18.35 30.68
C SER A 550 -11.17 -18.30 31.50
N ILE A 551 -10.27 -19.25 31.26
CA ILE A 551 -8.89 -19.16 31.76
C ILE A 551 -8.03 -18.62 30.63
N LEU A 552 -7.20 -17.62 30.91
CA LEU A 552 -6.21 -17.17 29.94
C LEU A 552 -5.08 -18.19 29.94
N GLY A 553 -4.95 -19.02 28.91
CA GLY A 553 -4.02 -20.14 28.84
C GLY A 553 -4.66 -21.51 29.13
N PRO A 554 -3.87 -22.55 29.47
CA PRO A 554 -4.39 -23.91 29.61
C PRO A 554 -5.41 -24.05 30.75
N HIS A 555 -6.61 -24.56 30.44
CA HIS A 555 -7.70 -24.69 31.40
C HIS A 555 -7.80 -26.12 31.98
N LEU A 556 -7.35 -26.32 33.21
CA LEU A 556 -7.32 -27.63 33.88
C LEU A 556 -8.57 -27.99 34.70
N GLY A 557 -9.55 -27.09 34.77
CA GLY A 557 -10.79 -27.24 35.53
C GLY A 557 -11.74 -28.24 34.87
N HIS A 558 -11.44 -29.53 35.01
CA HIS A 558 -12.15 -30.61 34.32
C HIS A 558 -13.61 -30.79 34.72
N TYR A 559 -14.00 -30.23 35.86
CA TYR A 559 -15.36 -30.17 36.37
C TYR A 559 -16.28 -29.24 35.55
N TYR A 560 -15.73 -28.34 34.72
CA TYR A 560 -16.52 -27.54 33.77
C TYR A 560 -16.91 -28.31 32.50
N GLY A 561 -16.29 -29.46 32.23
CA GLY A 561 -16.56 -30.33 31.09
C GLY A 561 -15.35 -30.60 30.21
N ASP A 562 -15.52 -31.46 29.21
CA ASP A 562 -14.41 -31.99 28.40
C ASP A 562 -14.35 -31.41 26.98
N ILE A 563 -15.22 -30.46 26.65
CA ILE A 563 -15.13 -29.68 25.40
C ILE A 563 -14.35 -28.41 25.70
N PHE A 564 -13.24 -28.20 24.99
CA PHE A 564 -12.43 -26.98 25.09
C PHE A 564 -12.74 -26.06 23.92
N ILE A 565 -13.03 -24.80 24.24
CA ILE A 565 -13.25 -23.72 23.28
C ILE A 565 -12.11 -22.72 23.46
N VAL A 566 -11.25 -22.60 22.46
CA VAL A 566 -10.17 -21.62 22.43
C VAL A 566 -10.65 -20.39 21.64
N PHE A 567 -10.60 -19.22 22.26
CA PHE A 567 -10.99 -17.97 21.61
C PHE A 567 -9.81 -17.29 20.89
N LYS A 568 -10.12 -16.53 19.83
CA LYS A 568 -9.15 -15.61 19.21
C LYS A 568 -8.65 -14.62 20.25
N ARG A 569 -7.36 -14.32 20.24
CA ARG A 569 -6.75 -13.42 21.23
C ARG A 569 -7.35 -12.02 21.23
N ASP A 570 -7.75 -11.53 20.06
CA ASP A 570 -8.37 -10.22 19.84
C ASP A 570 -9.47 -9.86 20.85
N ILE A 571 -10.22 -10.86 21.35
CA ILE A 571 -11.30 -10.64 22.31
C ILE A 571 -10.82 -10.03 23.63
N LEU A 572 -9.56 -10.24 24.03
CA LEU A 572 -8.97 -9.64 25.23
C LEU A 572 -8.73 -8.13 25.10
N HIS A 573 -8.70 -7.62 23.87
CA HIS A 573 -8.51 -6.20 23.56
C HIS A 573 -9.85 -5.46 23.40
N HIS A 574 -10.97 -6.17 23.53
CA HIS A 574 -12.30 -5.57 23.53
C HIS A 574 -12.54 -4.72 24.79
N PRO A 575 -13.14 -3.52 24.71
CA PRO A 575 -13.34 -2.63 25.87
C PRO A 575 -14.08 -3.23 27.08
N ASP A 576 -14.91 -4.25 26.87
CA ASP A 576 -15.63 -4.97 27.93
C ASP A 576 -14.90 -6.21 28.46
N ALA A 577 -13.76 -6.58 27.87
CA ALA A 577 -12.93 -7.65 28.39
C ALA A 577 -12.11 -7.13 29.59
N ASN A 578 -11.65 -8.03 30.46
CA ASN A 578 -10.60 -7.76 31.45
C ASN A 578 -10.09 -9.13 31.96
N PHE A 579 -9.07 -9.12 32.80
CA PHE A 579 -8.63 -10.35 33.47
C PHE A 579 -8.04 -10.05 34.84
N SER A 580 -8.02 -11.06 35.70
CA SER A 580 -7.39 -11.04 37.02
C SER A 580 -6.40 -12.19 37.13
N MET A 581 -5.35 -12.02 37.93
CA MET A 581 -4.29 -13.03 38.08
C MET A 581 -4.78 -14.36 38.65
N GLN A 582 -5.97 -14.37 39.27
CA GLN A 582 -6.64 -15.50 39.89
C GLN A 582 -8.16 -15.34 39.76
N ALA A 583 -8.91 -16.41 40.04
CA ALA A 583 -10.36 -16.37 39.98
C ALA A 583 -10.96 -15.35 40.96
N ALA A 584 -12.03 -14.66 40.54
CA ALA A 584 -12.72 -13.65 41.33
C ALA A 584 -13.28 -14.23 42.64
N THR A 585 -13.69 -15.50 42.61
CA THR A 585 -14.15 -16.24 43.80
C THR A 585 -13.07 -16.41 44.86
N SER A 586 -11.78 -16.34 44.50
CA SER A 586 -10.66 -16.41 45.45
C SER A 586 -10.54 -15.19 46.38
N TYR A 587 -11.11 -14.05 45.98
CA TYR A 587 -11.23 -12.88 46.83
C TYR A 587 -12.29 -13.14 47.91
N ALA A 588 -13.44 -13.67 47.51
CA ALA A 588 -14.53 -14.00 48.44
C ALA A 588 -14.18 -15.14 49.41
N SER A 589 -13.36 -16.12 48.99
CA SER A 589 -12.90 -17.19 49.87
C SER A 589 -11.69 -16.82 50.75
N GLY A 590 -11.01 -15.70 50.44
CA GLY A 590 -9.77 -15.30 51.08
C GLY A 590 -8.51 -16.03 50.57
N ASN A 591 -8.64 -17.03 49.71
CA ASN A 591 -7.51 -17.80 49.16
C ASN A 591 -6.51 -16.91 48.40
N CYS A 592 -6.97 -15.81 47.80
CA CYS A 592 -6.10 -14.88 47.08
C CYS A 592 -5.00 -14.28 47.98
N PHE A 593 -5.25 -14.08 49.28
CA PHE A 593 -4.27 -13.50 50.21
C PHE A 593 -3.15 -14.50 50.57
N ASP A 594 -3.43 -15.80 50.54
CA ASP A 594 -2.42 -16.84 50.76
C ASP A 594 -1.55 -17.03 49.52
N TRP A 595 -2.17 -17.01 48.34
CA TRP A 595 -1.49 -17.19 47.06
C TRP A 595 -0.71 -15.93 46.64
N ARG A 596 -1.26 -14.74 46.92
CA ARG A 596 -0.72 -13.41 46.60
C ARG A 596 -0.58 -12.56 47.87
N PRO A 597 0.39 -12.88 48.76
CA PRO A 597 0.54 -12.21 50.06
C PRO A 597 0.86 -10.70 49.97
N TRP A 598 1.25 -10.20 48.80
CA TRP A 598 1.41 -8.76 48.54
C TRP A 598 0.09 -8.00 48.42
N LEU A 599 -1.07 -8.70 48.38
CA LEU A 599 -2.38 -8.07 48.53
C LEU A 599 -2.67 -7.62 49.97
N GLY A 600 -1.85 -8.03 50.94
CA GLY A 600 -2.01 -7.69 52.35
C GLY A 600 -2.75 -8.77 53.13
N LYS A 601 -3.43 -8.38 54.21
CA LYS A 601 -4.25 -9.27 55.02
C LYS A 601 -5.72 -9.11 54.63
N ASN A 602 -6.48 -10.21 54.69
CA ASN A 602 -7.92 -10.18 54.52
C ASN A 602 -8.55 -9.25 55.57
N SER A 603 -9.34 -8.27 55.13
CA SER A 603 -10.07 -7.35 56.01
C SER A 603 -11.33 -7.98 56.63
N ASN A 604 -11.69 -9.19 56.20
CA ASN A 604 -12.95 -9.90 56.48
C ASN A 604 -14.20 -9.08 56.11
N SER A 605 -14.04 -8.11 55.21
CA SER A 605 -15.09 -7.19 54.76
C SER A 605 -15.41 -7.46 53.30
N LYS A 606 -16.63 -7.93 53.04
CA LYS A 606 -17.13 -8.25 51.69
C LYS A 606 -16.92 -7.08 50.71
N ASP A 607 -17.23 -5.87 51.13
CA ASP A 607 -17.13 -4.68 50.27
C ASP A 607 -15.68 -4.33 49.95
N ASP A 608 -14.75 -4.56 50.88
CA ASP A 608 -13.33 -4.30 50.65
C ASP A 608 -12.71 -5.37 49.74
N ASP A 609 -13.11 -6.63 49.86
CA ASP A 609 -12.69 -7.71 48.95
C ASP A 609 -13.17 -7.45 47.52
N ILE A 610 -14.42 -7.00 47.34
CA ILE A 610 -14.96 -6.61 46.03
C ILE A 610 -14.18 -5.41 45.46
N LYS A 611 -13.95 -4.38 46.27
CA LYS A 611 -13.13 -3.22 45.84
C LYS A 611 -11.72 -3.64 45.45
N LEU A 612 -11.09 -4.54 46.22
CA LEU A 612 -9.75 -5.05 45.92
C LEU A 612 -9.72 -5.85 44.62
N PHE A 613 -10.73 -6.68 44.36
CA PHE A 613 -10.90 -7.37 43.09
C PHE A 613 -10.94 -6.39 41.92
N HIS A 614 -11.79 -5.37 41.97
CA HIS A 614 -11.84 -4.35 40.90
C HIS A 614 -10.53 -3.55 40.77
N LYS A 615 -9.80 -3.32 41.87
CA LYS A 615 -8.50 -2.63 41.91
C LYS A 615 -7.29 -3.48 41.50
N THR A 616 -7.50 -4.72 41.08
CA THR A 616 -6.44 -5.64 40.63
C THR A 616 -6.62 -6.12 39.20
N LYS A 617 -7.74 -5.79 38.57
CA LYS A 617 -8.04 -6.13 37.17
C LYS A 617 -7.05 -5.47 36.23
N LEU A 618 -6.63 -6.23 35.22
CA LEU A 618 -5.80 -5.79 34.11
C LEU A 618 -6.60 -5.88 32.80
N HIS A 619 -6.12 -5.20 31.76
CA HIS A 619 -6.76 -5.17 30.44
C HIS A 619 -5.69 -5.17 29.34
N ALA A 620 -5.84 -6.01 28.32
CA ALA A 620 -4.80 -6.22 27.30
C ALA A 620 -4.58 -5.03 26.34
N SER A 621 -5.51 -4.07 26.32
CA SER A 621 -5.35 -2.82 25.57
C SER A 621 -4.47 -1.78 26.27
N ILE A 622 -4.06 -1.99 27.52
CA ILE A 622 -3.28 -1.02 28.29
C ILE A 622 -1.80 -1.28 28.04
N THR A 623 -1.06 -0.26 27.62
CA THR A 623 0.38 -0.39 27.35
C THR A 623 1.10 -0.90 28.60
N GLY A 624 1.86 -2.00 28.46
CA GLY A 624 2.63 -2.59 29.56
C GLY A 624 1.91 -3.65 30.39
N TYR A 625 0.69 -4.06 30.02
CA TYR A 625 -0.05 -5.11 30.74
C TYR A 625 0.73 -6.42 30.82
N GLU A 626 1.56 -6.73 29.81
CA GLU A 626 2.37 -7.94 29.77
C GLU A 626 3.40 -7.95 30.89
N TYR A 627 4.01 -6.79 31.17
CA TYR A 627 4.97 -6.64 32.25
C TYR A 627 4.32 -6.88 33.61
N ALA A 628 3.17 -6.25 33.87
CA ALA A 628 2.45 -6.44 35.14
C ALA A 628 2.00 -7.90 35.33
N THR A 629 1.50 -8.52 34.27
CA THR A 629 1.07 -9.93 34.25
C THR A 629 2.26 -10.85 34.51
N ALA A 630 3.39 -10.64 33.82
CA ALA A 630 4.60 -11.44 33.99
C ALA A 630 5.16 -11.32 35.41
N LEU A 631 5.21 -10.10 35.95
CA LEU A 631 5.74 -9.85 37.29
C LEU A 631 4.94 -10.60 38.36
N GLU A 632 3.61 -10.53 38.28
CA GLU A 632 2.70 -11.27 39.17
C GLU A 632 2.85 -12.79 39.00
N LEU A 633 2.95 -13.30 37.76
CA LEU A 633 3.17 -14.73 37.50
C LEU A 633 4.49 -15.22 38.12
N ILE A 634 5.61 -14.53 37.86
CA ILE A 634 6.93 -14.86 38.42
C ILE A 634 6.87 -14.89 39.94
N ALA A 635 6.27 -13.87 40.56
CA ALA A 635 6.15 -13.79 42.01
C ALA A 635 5.31 -14.93 42.58
N THR A 636 4.19 -15.27 41.92
CA THR A 636 3.28 -16.35 42.34
C THR A 636 3.94 -17.71 42.20
N THR A 637 4.66 -17.96 41.11
CA THR A 637 5.44 -19.20 40.91
C THR A 637 6.59 -19.31 41.91
N SER A 638 7.32 -18.23 42.17
CA SER A 638 8.39 -18.24 43.18
C SER A 638 7.87 -18.54 44.58
N LYS A 639 6.68 -18.00 44.91
CA LYS A 639 5.97 -18.24 46.16
C LYS A 639 5.50 -19.70 46.28
N SER A 640 4.88 -20.26 45.24
CA SER A 640 4.39 -21.64 45.26
C SER A 640 5.55 -22.64 45.43
N LEU A 641 6.68 -22.38 44.77
CA LEU A 641 7.90 -23.21 44.84
C LEU A 641 8.80 -22.88 46.04
N LYS A 642 8.44 -21.89 46.88
CA LYS A 642 9.23 -21.42 48.03
C LYS A 642 10.68 -21.02 47.67
N LYS A 643 10.92 -20.56 46.43
CA LYS A 643 12.26 -20.20 45.91
C LYS A 643 12.80 -18.87 46.43
N LYS A 644 11.92 -17.90 46.78
CA LYS A 644 12.30 -16.53 47.19
C LYS A 644 13.25 -15.83 46.19
N SER A 645 13.02 -16.05 44.89
CA SER A 645 13.79 -15.46 43.79
C SER A 645 12.87 -15.05 42.66
N MET A 646 13.12 -13.89 42.06
CA MET A 646 12.44 -13.44 40.83
C MET A 646 13.08 -14.03 39.57
N ASN A 647 14.18 -14.77 39.70
CA ASN A 647 14.83 -15.47 38.58
C ASN A 647 14.09 -16.79 38.29
N ILE A 648 12.94 -16.67 37.64
CA ILE A 648 12.08 -17.78 37.22
C ILE A 648 11.99 -17.75 35.69
N ASP A 649 12.32 -18.86 35.04
CA ASP A 649 12.20 -19.03 33.59
C ASP A 649 10.77 -19.43 33.16
N LEU A 650 10.50 -19.33 31.85
CA LEU A 650 9.19 -19.67 31.29
C LEU A 650 8.81 -21.14 31.54
N GLU A 651 9.76 -22.08 31.43
CA GLU A 651 9.51 -23.51 31.65
C GLU A 651 9.04 -23.80 33.09
N THR A 652 9.64 -23.14 34.07
CA THR A 652 9.23 -23.23 35.48
C THR A 652 7.82 -22.66 35.69
N ILE A 653 7.48 -21.54 35.03
CA ILE A 653 6.13 -20.97 35.08
C ILE A 653 5.13 -21.97 34.50
N LEU A 654 5.38 -22.50 33.31
CA LEU A 654 4.51 -23.47 32.64
C LEU A 654 4.33 -24.75 33.46
N THR A 655 5.41 -25.27 34.05
CA THR A 655 5.36 -26.45 34.93
C THR A 655 4.52 -26.19 36.17
N CYS A 656 4.69 -25.03 36.82
CA CYS A 656 3.86 -24.65 37.96
C CYS A 656 2.39 -24.51 37.53
N TRP A 657 2.16 -23.92 36.36
CA TRP A 657 0.82 -23.68 35.83
C TRP A 657 0.07 -25.00 35.58
N GLN A 658 0.75 -25.98 34.99
CA GLN A 658 0.21 -27.32 34.70
C GLN A 658 -0.16 -28.13 35.95
N ASN A 659 0.33 -27.75 37.12
CA ASN A 659 0.08 -28.45 38.38
C ASN A 659 -0.94 -27.73 39.29
N ASN A 660 -1.45 -26.56 38.88
CA ASN A 660 -2.37 -25.76 39.68
C ASN A 660 -3.81 -25.83 39.14
N ASP A 661 -4.79 -25.84 40.06
CA ASP A 661 -6.19 -25.70 39.67
C ASP A 661 -6.44 -24.38 38.92
N SER A 662 -7.46 -24.39 38.05
CA SER A 662 -7.82 -23.22 37.24
C SER A 662 -8.16 -21.97 38.04
N HIS A 663 -8.65 -22.09 39.28
CA HIS A 663 -8.91 -20.93 40.14
C HIS A 663 -7.65 -20.20 40.61
N ALA A 664 -6.50 -20.90 40.65
CA ALA A 664 -5.21 -20.33 41.03
C ALA A 664 -4.49 -19.67 39.85
N ASN A 665 -5.10 -19.71 38.66
CA ASN A 665 -4.54 -19.25 37.40
C ASN A 665 -5.27 -17.98 36.89
N ILE A 666 -4.76 -17.38 35.81
CA ILE A 666 -5.32 -16.14 35.27
C ILE A 666 -6.74 -16.37 34.75
N GLU A 667 -7.70 -15.67 35.35
CA GLU A 667 -9.10 -15.68 34.95
C GLU A 667 -9.38 -14.52 34.00
N ALA A 668 -9.87 -14.84 32.80
CA ALA A 668 -10.29 -13.87 31.80
C ALA A 668 -11.81 -13.70 31.81
N HIS A 669 -12.22 -12.45 32.00
CA HIS A 669 -13.60 -11.98 31.94
C HIS A 669 -13.86 -11.39 30.56
N LEU A 670 -14.45 -12.18 29.69
CA LEU A 670 -14.71 -11.79 28.31
C LEU A 670 -16.06 -11.06 28.17
N PRO A 671 -16.32 -10.38 27.04
CA PRO A 671 -17.57 -9.65 26.82
C PRO A 671 -18.82 -10.53 27.02
N GLN A 672 -19.94 -9.89 27.38
CA GLN A 672 -21.19 -10.56 27.77
C GLN A 672 -21.73 -11.54 26.71
N LEU A 673 -21.49 -11.27 25.43
CA LEU A 673 -21.98 -12.04 24.30
C LEU A 673 -20.89 -12.15 23.23
N ILE A 674 -20.41 -13.36 22.98
CA ILE A 674 -19.30 -13.63 22.05
C ILE A 674 -19.83 -14.47 20.88
N PRO A 675 -19.83 -13.95 19.64
CA PRO A 675 -20.25 -14.73 18.48
C PRO A 675 -19.24 -15.84 18.14
N LEU A 676 -19.72 -16.91 17.48
CA LEU A 676 -18.93 -18.12 17.19
C LEU A 676 -17.70 -17.89 16.29
N ASP A 677 -17.63 -16.76 15.59
CA ASP A 677 -16.49 -16.38 14.76
C ASP A 677 -15.25 -15.98 15.57
N TYR A 678 -15.41 -15.64 16.85
CA TYR A 678 -14.30 -15.48 17.81
C TYR A 678 -13.77 -16.80 18.36
N ILE A 679 -14.39 -17.95 18.03
CA ILE A 679 -13.81 -19.25 18.37
C ILE A 679 -12.71 -19.56 17.36
N ASP A 680 -11.49 -19.65 17.87
CA ASP A 680 -10.29 -19.97 17.10
C ASP A 680 -10.19 -21.47 16.87
N HIS A 681 -10.40 -22.28 17.92
CA HIS A 681 -10.32 -23.73 17.83
C HIS A 681 -11.19 -24.44 18.87
N ILE A 682 -11.61 -25.68 18.56
CA ILE A 682 -12.39 -26.53 19.46
C ILE A 682 -11.70 -27.89 19.62
N TYR A 683 -11.60 -28.39 20.86
CA TYR A 683 -11.16 -29.76 21.14
C TYR A 683 -12.29 -30.55 21.79
N MET A 684 -12.49 -31.78 21.29
CA MET A 684 -13.38 -32.77 21.89
C MET A 684 -12.91 -34.18 21.54
N SER A 685 -13.34 -35.18 22.29
CA SER A 685 -13.19 -36.57 21.89
C SER A 685 -14.18 -36.97 20.78
N GLN A 686 -13.86 -38.03 20.05
CA GLN A 686 -14.70 -38.56 18.98
C GLN A 686 -16.06 -39.03 19.53
N ASN A 687 -16.09 -39.72 20.66
CA ASN A 687 -17.34 -40.17 21.28
C ASN A 687 -18.20 -39.00 21.83
N THR A 688 -17.57 -37.90 22.30
CA THR A 688 -18.31 -36.67 22.61
C THR A 688 -18.90 -36.05 21.34
N PHE A 689 -18.15 -35.99 20.24
CA PHE A 689 -18.68 -35.49 18.97
C PHE A 689 -19.87 -36.34 18.47
N ASP A 690 -19.76 -37.66 18.54
CA ASP A 690 -20.78 -38.59 18.04
C ASP A 690 -22.05 -38.59 18.91
N SER A 691 -21.94 -38.22 20.19
CA SER A 691 -23.10 -38.06 21.09
C SER A 691 -23.81 -36.70 20.97
N LEU A 692 -23.26 -35.73 20.22
CA LEU A 692 -23.96 -34.50 19.90
C LEU A 692 -25.15 -34.77 18.97
N ASN A 693 -26.19 -33.94 19.04
CA ASN A 693 -27.34 -34.07 18.15
C ASN A 693 -26.91 -33.93 16.66
N PRO A 694 -27.64 -34.58 15.71
CA PRO A 694 -27.25 -34.59 14.31
C PRO A 694 -27.11 -33.20 13.67
N ASN A 695 -27.95 -32.24 14.09
CA ASN A 695 -27.92 -30.87 13.60
C ASN A 695 -26.67 -30.11 14.08
N ALA A 696 -26.26 -30.31 15.33
CA ALA A 696 -25.04 -29.76 15.92
C ALA A 696 -23.81 -30.30 15.20
N ARG A 697 -23.73 -31.62 14.95
CA ARG A 697 -22.63 -32.23 14.18
C ARG A 697 -22.52 -31.64 12.76
N LYS A 698 -23.66 -31.50 12.06
CA LYS A 698 -23.70 -30.88 10.73
C LYS A 698 -23.25 -29.42 10.79
N PHE A 699 -23.71 -28.66 11.78
CA PHE A 699 -23.36 -27.27 11.97
C PHE A 699 -21.87 -27.08 12.27
N ILE A 700 -21.29 -27.90 13.15
CA ILE A 700 -19.85 -27.88 13.49
C ILE A 700 -19.00 -28.10 12.24
N ASN A 701 -19.28 -29.17 11.49
CA ASN A 701 -18.53 -29.51 10.28
C ASN A 701 -18.63 -28.39 9.23
N THR A 702 -19.75 -27.67 9.18
CA THR A 702 -19.96 -26.55 8.23
C THR A 702 -19.27 -25.26 8.69
N THR A 703 -19.34 -24.94 9.99
CA THR A 703 -18.92 -23.65 10.56
C THR A 703 -17.45 -23.60 10.94
N PHE A 704 -16.95 -24.65 11.59
CA PHE A 704 -15.58 -24.68 12.11
C PHE A 704 -14.59 -25.32 11.14
N LYS A 705 -15.04 -26.22 10.26
CA LYS A 705 -14.20 -26.87 9.23
C LYS A 705 -12.93 -27.47 9.84
N SER A 706 -11.75 -26.89 9.59
CA SER A 706 -10.44 -27.31 10.13
C SER A 706 -10.15 -26.82 11.56
N ARG A 707 -10.99 -25.95 12.14
CA ARG A 707 -10.86 -25.38 13.50
C ARG A 707 -11.40 -26.30 14.61
N ILE A 708 -11.41 -27.61 14.37
CA ILE A 708 -11.84 -28.60 15.35
C ILE A 708 -10.88 -29.79 15.34
N THR A 709 -10.41 -30.18 16.52
CA THR A 709 -9.66 -31.41 16.74
C THR A 709 -10.55 -32.42 17.44
N LYS A 710 -10.82 -33.54 16.76
CA LYS A 710 -11.51 -34.70 17.33
C LYS A 710 -10.46 -35.74 17.70
N THR A 711 -10.33 -36.05 18.98
CA THR A 711 -9.34 -37.03 19.45
C THR A 711 -9.94 -38.42 19.55
N LEU A 712 -9.12 -39.47 19.43
CA LEU A 712 -9.59 -40.86 19.49
C LEU A 712 -9.86 -41.37 20.92
N HIS A 713 -9.65 -40.55 21.94
CA HIS A 713 -9.89 -40.94 23.34
C HIS A 713 -11.39 -41.25 23.56
N GLU A 714 -11.70 -42.30 24.31
CA GLU A 714 -13.08 -42.63 24.70
C GLU A 714 -13.32 -42.21 26.16
N ILE A 715 -13.78 -40.97 26.35
CA ILE A 715 -14.03 -40.42 27.69
C ILE A 715 -15.47 -40.67 28.14
N GLU A 716 -15.70 -40.71 29.45
CA GLU A 716 -17.06 -40.74 30.01
C GLU A 716 -17.86 -39.50 29.56
N LEU A 717 -19.11 -39.69 29.16
CA LEU A 717 -19.99 -38.59 28.76
C LEU A 717 -20.66 -37.99 29.99
N ASP A 718 -20.54 -36.67 30.14
CA ASP A 718 -21.16 -35.88 31.21
C ASP A 718 -20.81 -36.37 32.65
N PRO A 719 -19.51 -36.48 32.99
CA PRO A 719 -19.06 -36.96 34.29
C PRO A 719 -19.46 -36.01 35.44
N PRO A 720 -19.46 -36.48 36.70
CA PRO A 720 -19.78 -35.67 37.87
C PRO A 720 -18.86 -34.44 38.01
N MET A 721 -19.35 -33.40 38.71
CA MET A 721 -18.57 -32.17 38.93
C MET A 721 -17.42 -32.35 39.93
N GLU A 722 -17.49 -33.34 40.81
CA GLU A 722 -16.44 -33.62 41.78
C GLU A 722 -15.55 -34.76 41.29
N PRO A 723 -14.26 -34.76 41.67
CA PRO A 723 -13.59 -33.80 42.56
C PRO A 723 -13.08 -32.53 41.85
N PHE A 724 -12.94 -31.46 42.63
CA PHE A 724 -12.30 -30.23 42.16
C PHE A 724 -10.78 -30.37 42.13
N GLY A 725 -10.14 -29.92 41.05
CA GLY A 725 -8.69 -29.88 40.94
C GLY A 725 -8.17 -29.93 39.50
N PRO A 726 -6.84 -29.92 39.34
CA PRO A 726 -6.20 -29.87 38.02
C PRO A 726 -6.24 -31.20 37.26
N LYS A 727 -6.52 -32.33 37.93
CA LYS A 727 -6.51 -33.67 37.34
C LYS A 727 -7.88 -34.35 37.49
N PRO A 728 -8.43 -34.91 36.40
CA PRO A 728 -9.59 -35.81 36.48
C PRO A 728 -9.29 -37.10 37.26
N ASP A 729 -10.34 -37.74 37.79
CA ASP A 729 -10.24 -39.05 38.45
C ASP A 729 -9.93 -40.22 37.51
N SER A 730 -10.30 -40.09 36.23
CA SER A 730 -10.11 -41.14 35.22
C SER A 730 -8.81 -40.94 34.45
N ASN A 731 -7.96 -41.97 34.39
CA ASN A 731 -6.71 -41.95 33.63
C ASN A 731 -6.92 -41.60 32.15
N ILE A 732 -8.01 -42.08 31.52
CA ILE A 732 -8.31 -41.78 30.11
C ILE A 732 -8.65 -40.29 29.94
N ARG A 733 -9.36 -39.70 30.91
CA ARG A 733 -9.64 -38.26 30.92
C ARG A 733 -8.39 -37.43 31.17
N VAL A 734 -7.47 -37.91 32.01
CA VAL A 734 -6.14 -37.30 32.21
C VAL A 734 -5.36 -37.30 30.90
N GLU A 735 -5.26 -38.44 30.22
CA GLU A 735 -4.56 -38.56 28.92
C GLU A 735 -5.15 -37.61 27.86
N TYR A 736 -6.48 -37.55 27.77
CA TYR A 736 -7.16 -36.61 26.88
C TYR A 736 -6.86 -35.15 27.23
N GLN A 737 -6.95 -34.77 28.51
CA GLN A 737 -6.64 -33.43 28.96
C GLN A 737 -5.18 -33.07 28.66
N ASP A 738 -4.23 -33.93 29.01
CA ASP A 738 -2.81 -33.70 28.80
C ASP A 738 -2.47 -33.55 27.31
N PHE A 739 -3.12 -34.33 26.43
CA PHE A 739 -3.02 -34.16 24.98
C PHE A 739 -3.46 -32.77 24.53
N VAL A 740 -4.65 -32.31 24.96
CA VAL A 740 -5.20 -31.01 24.56
C VAL A 740 -4.33 -29.87 25.08
N ILE A 741 -3.91 -29.95 26.35
CA ILE A 741 -3.07 -28.93 27.00
C ILE A 741 -1.71 -28.83 26.31
N LYS A 742 -1.10 -29.97 25.97
CA LYS A 742 0.16 -30.00 25.21
C LYS A 742 0.01 -29.35 23.84
N ASP A 743 -1.03 -29.70 23.07
CA ASP A 743 -1.26 -29.11 21.74
C ASP A 743 -1.49 -27.58 21.82
N ILE A 744 -2.21 -27.10 22.84
CA ILE A 744 -2.42 -25.66 23.07
C ILE A 744 -1.07 -24.96 23.35
N ILE A 745 -0.23 -25.53 24.21
CA ILE A 745 1.08 -24.95 24.56
C ILE A 745 2.03 -24.98 23.35
N ASP A 746 2.08 -26.09 22.61
CA ASP A 746 2.91 -26.23 21.41
C ASP A 746 2.50 -25.19 20.35
N LYS A 747 1.20 -24.93 20.20
CA LYS A 747 0.68 -23.88 19.30
C LYS A 747 1.08 -22.47 19.72
N TYR A 748 1.19 -22.19 21.02
CA TYR A 748 1.71 -20.90 21.49
C TYR A 748 3.17 -20.71 21.06
N GLY A 749 4.01 -21.73 21.21
CA GLY A 749 5.41 -21.68 20.78
C GLY A 749 5.61 -21.59 19.26
N GLN A 750 4.72 -22.18 18.45
CA GLN A 750 4.78 -22.08 16.99
C GLN A 750 4.37 -20.69 16.46
N ARG A 751 3.47 -19.99 17.17
CA ARG A 751 3.02 -18.65 16.76
C ARG A 751 4.10 -17.58 16.89
N ASP A 752 5.11 -17.79 17.74
CA ASP A 752 6.29 -16.91 17.81
C ASP A 752 7.14 -16.95 16.52
N ILE A 753 7.14 -18.07 15.79
CA ILE A 753 7.93 -18.24 14.55
C ILE A 753 7.30 -17.49 13.36
N HIS A 754 5.99 -17.21 13.43
CA HIS A 754 5.20 -16.57 12.37
C HIS A 754 4.51 -15.28 12.84
N ALA A 755 5.09 -14.60 13.83
CA ALA A 755 4.50 -13.42 14.47
C ALA A 755 3.97 -12.40 13.45
N ILE A 756 2.78 -11.85 13.76
CA ILE A 756 2.17 -10.71 13.07
C ILE A 756 3.21 -9.57 12.98
N SER A 757 3.18 -8.79 11.89
CA SER A 757 4.07 -7.63 11.64
C SER A 757 4.28 -6.75 12.88
N ARG A 758 3.22 -6.61 13.67
CA ARG A 758 3.22 -6.10 15.04
C ARG A 758 2.25 -6.91 15.90
N PRO A 759 2.57 -7.12 17.19
CA PRO A 759 1.57 -7.62 18.13
C PRO A 759 0.39 -6.64 18.20
N ILE A 760 -0.80 -7.16 18.53
CA ILE A 760 -1.98 -6.33 18.77
C ILE A 760 -1.67 -5.36 19.91
N GLN A 761 -1.91 -4.06 19.68
CA GLN A 761 -1.68 -2.99 20.64
C GLN A 761 -2.98 -2.22 20.86
N GLY A 762 -3.31 -1.83 22.09
CA GLY A 762 -4.51 -1.03 22.31
C GLY A 762 -5.82 -1.78 22.09
N THR A 763 -6.87 -1.04 21.77
CA THR A 763 -8.26 -1.53 21.68
C THR A 763 -8.56 -2.18 20.34
N VAL A 764 -9.28 -3.30 20.39
CA VAL A 764 -9.86 -4.01 19.23
C VAL A 764 -11.37 -4.09 19.42
N ILE A 765 -12.13 -3.56 18.47
CA ILE A 765 -13.59 -3.60 18.51
C ILE A 765 -14.17 -3.60 17.10
N THR A 766 -15.26 -4.33 16.86
CA THR A 766 -16.03 -4.22 15.62
C THR A 766 -17.36 -3.56 15.95
N ILE A 767 -17.52 -2.30 15.52
CA ILE A 767 -18.71 -1.50 15.85
C ILE A 767 -19.80 -1.68 14.79
N PRO A 768 -21.08 -1.90 15.18
CA PRO A 768 -22.19 -2.04 14.25
C PRO A 768 -22.51 -0.69 13.58
N SER A 769 -23.21 -0.74 12.43
CA SER A 769 -23.82 0.45 11.84
C SER A 769 -24.85 1.05 12.81
N SER A 770 -24.74 2.35 13.09
CA SER A 770 -25.61 3.07 14.01
C SER A 770 -26.06 4.44 13.50
N GLU A 771 -25.67 4.85 12.29
CA GLU A 771 -25.86 6.23 11.79
C GLU A 771 -25.28 7.28 12.76
N PHE A 772 -24.16 6.93 13.42
CA PHE A 772 -23.53 7.73 14.48
C PHE A 772 -24.36 7.98 15.74
N ASN A 773 -25.41 7.18 15.99
CA ASN A 773 -26.21 7.29 17.20
C ASN A 773 -25.57 6.59 18.41
N ASP A 774 -24.75 5.57 18.19
CA ASP A 774 -24.08 4.84 19.28
C ASP A 774 -22.61 5.27 19.40
N HIS A 775 -22.15 5.50 20.63
CA HIS A 775 -20.77 5.89 20.91
C HIS A 775 -20.12 4.92 21.91
N TYR A 776 -19.05 4.28 21.49
CA TYR A 776 -18.32 3.28 22.25
C TYR A 776 -17.09 3.94 22.89
N VAL A 777 -17.01 3.95 24.22
CA VAL A 777 -15.86 4.55 24.93
C VAL A 777 -14.72 3.54 25.04
N LEU A 778 -13.48 4.03 24.95
CA LEU A 778 -12.31 3.21 25.23
C LEU A 778 -12.15 2.92 26.72
N PRO A 779 -11.49 1.80 27.08
CA PRO A 779 -11.14 1.48 28.47
C PRO A 779 -10.01 2.38 29.03
N ILE A 780 -9.48 3.30 28.23
CA ILE A 780 -8.40 4.21 28.61
C ILE A 780 -8.69 5.65 28.18
N THR A 781 -8.36 6.59 29.08
CA THR A 781 -8.40 8.02 28.82
C THR A 781 -7.01 8.58 28.48
N ILE A 782 -6.96 9.75 27.82
CA ILE A 782 -5.69 10.39 27.46
C ILE A 782 -4.88 10.72 28.72
N SER A 783 -5.52 11.17 29.80
CA SER A 783 -4.82 11.46 31.05
C SER A 783 -4.25 10.21 31.73
N GLN A 784 -4.93 9.07 31.66
CA GLN A 784 -4.43 7.80 32.17
C GLN A 784 -3.21 7.32 31.39
N GLU A 785 -3.25 7.31 30.05
CA GLU A 785 -2.06 6.93 29.26
C GLU A 785 -0.90 7.91 29.49
N TYR A 786 -1.18 9.21 29.68
CA TYR A 786 -0.14 10.19 30.00
C TYR A 786 0.53 9.90 31.35
N LYS A 787 -0.25 9.53 32.38
CA LYS A 787 0.31 9.10 33.67
C LYS A 787 1.26 7.92 33.49
N GLN A 788 0.89 6.93 32.68
CA GLN A 788 1.75 5.79 32.38
C GLN A 788 3.03 6.25 31.68
N TYR A 789 2.93 7.09 30.65
CA TYR A 789 4.07 7.64 29.93
C TYR A 789 5.05 8.39 30.85
N LYS A 790 4.56 9.15 31.84
CA LYS A 790 5.40 9.87 32.81
C LYS A 790 6.18 8.96 33.77
N ILE A 791 5.77 7.70 33.96
CA ILE A 791 6.53 6.74 34.78
C ILE A 791 7.86 6.44 34.08
N ASP A 792 7.83 6.22 32.77
CA ASP A 792 9.01 5.95 31.96
C ASP A 792 9.75 7.24 31.58
N HIS A 793 9.03 8.38 31.54
CA HIS A 793 9.56 9.70 31.20
C HIS A 793 9.25 10.75 32.29
N PRO A 794 9.93 10.69 33.47
CA PRO A 794 9.61 11.56 34.60
C PRO A 794 9.72 13.07 34.31
N GLN A 795 10.55 13.43 33.32
CA GLN A 795 10.79 14.82 32.90
C GLN A 795 9.83 15.29 31.79
N ALA A 796 8.84 14.48 31.38
CA ALA A 796 7.90 14.86 30.33
C ALA A 796 7.06 16.09 30.72
N SER A 797 7.03 17.08 29.82
CA SER A 797 6.24 18.30 29.96
C SER A 797 4.75 18.02 29.83
N ASN A 798 3.92 18.74 30.59
CA ASN A 798 2.46 18.70 30.43
C ASN A 798 2.00 19.28 29.09
N ASP A 799 2.86 20.07 28.42
CA ASP A 799 2.66 20.57 27.07
C ASP A 799 3.29 19.61 26.05
N ILE A 800 2.70 18.42 25.93
CA ILE A 800 3.13 17.37 25.03
C ILE A 800 2.08 17.14 23.93
N THR A 801 2.55 16.72 22.76
CA THR A 801 1.68 16.35 21.65
C THR A 801 1.08 14.97 21.92
N VAL A 802 -0.23 14.84 21.69
CA VAL A 802 -0.93 13.55 21.79
C VAL A 802 -1.05 12.96 20.39
N TYR A 803 -0.68 11.70 20.24
CA TYR A 803 -0.90 10.92 19.03
C TYR A 803 -1.89 9.80 19.31
N ILE A 804 -2.92 9.70 18.47
CA ILE A 804 -3.87 8.60 18.52
C ILE A 804 -3.78 7.85 17.19
N TYR A 805 -3.43 6.57 17.25
CA TYR A 805 -3.36 5.70 16.10
C TYR A 805 -4.51 4.71 16.13
N TRP A 806 -5.02 4.35 14.96
CA TRP A 806 -5.97 3.26 14.81
C TRP A 806 -5.95 2.71 13.40
N GLN A 807 -6.40 1.48 13.27
CA GLN A 807 -6.63 0.82 12.01
C GLN A 807 -8.11 0.60 11.80
N THR A 808 -8.59 0.89 10.59
CA THR A 808 -9.97 0.64 10.23
C THR A 808 -10.08 0.18 8.78
N MET A 809 -11.20 -0.45 8.46
CA MET A 809 -11.52 -0.92 7.13
C MET A 809 -13.04 -0.86 6.96
N ASN A 810 -13.52 -0.67 5.73
CA ASN A 810 -14.92 -0.80 5.35
C ASN A 810 -15.92 0.05 6.16
N GLY A 811 -16.33 1.18 5.59
CA GLY A 811 -17.38 2.03 6.15
C GLY A 811 -16.84 3.35 6.67
N ASP A 812 -17.77 4.22 7.04
CA ASP A 812 -17.48 5.52 7.62
C ASP A 812 -17.49 5.47 9.14
N MET A 813 -16.55 6.18 9.76
CA MET A 813 -16.37 6.17 11.21
C MET A 813 -16.06 7.55 11.78
N MET A 814 -16.40 7.72 13.06
CA MET A 814 -16.02 8.88 13.87
C MET A 814 -15.14 8.44 15.02
N LEU A 815 -14.04 9.16 15.18
CA LEU A 815 -13.27 9.21 16.42
C LEU A 815 -13.59 10.54 17.10
N THR A 816 -14.18 10.48 18.29
CA THR A 816 -14.64 11.65 19.04
C THR A 816 -13.88 11.74 20.34
N LEU A 817 -13.24 12.89 20.57
CA LEU A 817 -12.60 13.20 21.85
C LEU A 817 -13.46 14.17 22.63
N SER A 818 -13.72 13.87 23.89
CA SER A 818 -14.60 14.68 24.74
C SER A 818 -14.00 14.96 26.11
N ASN A 819 -14.47 16.04 26.75
CA ASN A 819 -14.11 16.37 28.13
C ASN A 819 -14.80 15.47 29.17
N GLU A 820 -15.98 14.93 28.85
CA GLU A 820 -16.73 13.97 29.65
C GLU A 820 -17.19 12.78 28.80
N GLN A 821 -17.50 11.64 29.43
CA GLN A 821 -17.99 10.45 28.73
C GLN A 821 -19.35 10.75 28.08
N ILE A 822 -19.47 10.51 26.78
CA ILE A 822 -20.73 10.69 26.03
C ILE A 822 -21.79 9.71 26.56
N ASN A 823 -22.94 10.26 26.97
CA ASN A 823 -24.12 9.52 27.38
C ASN A 823 -25.28 9.82 26.41
N THR A 824 -25.73 8.80 25.68
CA THR A 824 -26.81 8.93 24.68
C THR A 824 -28.19 9.20 25.28
N GLY A 825 -28.38 8.89 26.57
CA GLY A 825 -29.66 9.04 27.28
C GLY A 825 -29.83 10.37 28.03
N GLU A 826 -28.79 11.20 28.11
CA GLU A 826 -28.76 12.39 28.97
C GLU A 826 -28.39 13.66 28.18
N GLN A 827 -28.98 14.79 28.57
CA GLN A 827 -28.53 16.09 28.04
C GLN A 827 -27.24 16.50 28.74
N GLN A 828 -26.16 16.61 27.98
CA GLN A 828 -24.85 17.04 28.47
C GLN A 828 -24.52 18.44 27.90
N PRO A 829 -24.95 19.54 28.55
CA PRO A 829 -24.79 20.90 28.02
C PRO A 829 -23.34 21.39 28.00
N ASN A 830 -22.48 20.80 28.84
CA ASN A 830 -21.05 21.14 28.95
C ASN A 830 -20.15 20.19 28.13
N LEU A 831 -20.75 19.33 27.30
CA LEU A 831 -20.03 18.39 26.47
C LEU A 831 -19.36 19.14 25.32
N HIS A 832 -18.03 19.17 25.34
CA HIS A 832 -17.19 19.71 24.29
C HIS A 832 -16.47 18.57 23.59
N CYS A 833 -16.67 18.46 22.27
CA CYS A 833 -16.06 17.40 21.48
C CYS A 833 -15.19 17.93 20.34
N LEU A 834 -14.08 17.25 20.11
CA LEU A 834 -13.39 17.19 18.82
C LEU A 834 -13.92 15.98 18.06
N ILE A 835 -14.40 16.18 16.84
CA ILE A 835 -14.88 15.13 15.94
C ILE A 835 -13.89 14.97 14.80
N SER A 836 -13.36 13.76 14.67
CA SER A 836 -12.55 13.31 13.54
C SER A 836 -13.37 12.28 12.75
N TYR A 837 -13.97 12.72 11.64
CA TYR A 837 -14.75 11.87 10.76
C TYR A 837 -13.92 11.39 9.58
N ILE A 838 -13.92 10.08 9.36
CA ILE A 838 -13.36 9.45 8.18
C ILE A 838 -14.51 8.92 7.33
N ALA A 839 -14.57 9.36 6.08
CA ALA A 839 -15.59 8.93 5.14
C ALA A 839 -15.44 7.45 4.75
N GLU A 840 -16.48 6.87 4.16
CA GLU A 840 -16.40 5.50 3.63
C GLU A 840 -15.41 5.40 2.46
N LYS A 841 -14.92 4.18 2.21
CA LYS A 841 -14.06 3.85 1.06
C LYS A 841 -14.63 4.46 -0.23
N PRO A 842 -13.81 5.10 -1.07
CA PRO A 842 -14.25 5.72 -2.32
C PRO A 842 -14.90 4.72 -3.27
N SER A 843 -15.86 5.20 -4.07
CA SER A 843 -16.40 4.45 -5.20
C SER A 843 -15.44 4.54 -6.37
N THR A 844 -15.02 3.41 -6.91
CA THR A 844 -14.19 3.27 -8.11
C THR A 844 -14.97 2.72 -9.31
N LYS A 845 -16.30 2.59 -9.17
CA LYS A 845 -17.18 2.13 -10.26
C LYS A 845 -17.10 3.12 -11.43
N GLU A 846 -17.13 2.61 -12.65
CA GLU A 846 -17.14 3.39 -13.91
C GLU A 846 -15.83 4.14 -14.25
N GLY A 847 -14.71 3.80 -13.61
CA GLY A 847 -13.39 4.34 -13.96
C GLY A 847 -13.11 5.76 -13.45
N HIS A 848 -14.01 6.33 -12.65
CA HIS A 848 -13.83 7.63 -12.01
C HIS A 848 -13.63 7.48 -10.49
N TYR A 849 -12.75 8.29 -9.93
CA TYR A 849 -12.52 8.35 -8.49
C TYR A 849 -13.53 9.30 -7.83
N HIS A 850 -14.35 8.78 -6.92
CA HIS A 850 -15.24 9.59 -6.09
C HIS A 850 -15.11 9.23 -4.61
N GLU A 851 -14.80 10.22 -3.79
CA GLU A 851 -14.67 10.10 -2.34
C GLU A 851 -15.64 11.05 -1.63
N ASN A 852 -16.25 10.57 -0.55
CA ASN A 852 -17.03 11.38 0.38
C ASN A 852 -16.09 12.25 1.26
N VAL A 853 -16.64 13.28 1.89
CA VAL A 853 -15.83 14.27 2.62
C VAL A 853 -15.36 13.72 3.98
N SER A 854 -14.06 13.52 4.17
CA SER A 854 -13.46 13.34 5.50
C SER A 854 -13.20 14.70 6.15
N TYR A 855 -13.35 14.84 7.48
CA TYR A 855 -13.28 16.16 8.13
C TYR A 855 -12.89 16.17 9.61
N LEU A 856 -12.42 17.35 10.05
CA LEU A 856 -12.29 17.74 11.45
C LEU A 856 -13.35 18.79 11.80
N HIS A 857 -13.93 18.70 12.99
CA HIS A 857 -14.93 19.65 13.48
C HIS A 857 -15.00 19.69 15.01
N ASN A 858 -15.54 20.76 15.59
CA ASN A 858 -15.92 20.82 17.00
C ASN A 858 -17.44 20.96 17.10
N GLY A 859 -18.10 20.15 17.93
CA GLY A 859 -19.56 20.20 18.01
C GLY A 859 -20.17 19.04 18.79
N ARG A 860 -21.46 18.79 18.57
CA ARG A 860 -22.16 17.67 19.21
C ARG A 860 -21.88 16.35 18.48
N PRO A 861 -21.66 15.24 19.21
CA PRO A 861 -21.31 13.95 18.62
C PRO A 861 -22.37 13.40 17.64
N PHE A 862 -23.66 13.68 17.91
CA PHE A 862 -24.78 13.23 17.07
C PHE A 862 -25.09 14.16 15.89
N GLY A 863 -24.28 15.20 15.67
CA GLY A 863 -24.52 16.24 14.67
C GLY A 863 -24.07 15.89 13.25
N HIS A 864 -23.67 14.65 12.96
CA HIS A 864 -23.04 14.28 11.69
C HIS A 864 -23.84 14.73 10.46
N GLU A 865 -25.12 14.38 10.40
CA GLU A 865 -25.96 14.72 9.25
C GLU A 865 -26.09 16.22 9.06
N PHE A 866 -26.18 16.98 10.15
CA PHE A 866 -26.25 18.43 10.12
C PHE A 866 -24.95 19.03 9.57
N VAL A 867 -23.80 18.55 10.06
CA VAL A 867 -22.47 19.00 9.59
C VAL A 867 -22.28 18.73 8.10
N ILE A 868 -22.74 17.56 7.60
CA ILE A 868 -22.70 17.25 6.17
C ILE A 868 -23.66 18.14 5.36
N LYS A 869 -24.92 18.26 5.78
CA LYS A 869 -25.96 19.02 5.06
C LYS A 869 -25.61 20.50 4.95
N GLU A 870 -25.20 21.11 6.06
CA GLU A 870 -24.83 22.53 6.14
C GLU A 870 -23.38 22.81 5.67
N ARG A 871 -22.58 21.76 5.47
CA ARG A 871 -21.17 21.83 5.03
C ARG A 871 -20.27 22.65 5.98
N THR A 872 -20.56 22.60 7.29
CA THR A 872 -19.93 23.41 8.35
C THR A 872 -18.69 22.75 8.95
N TYR A 873 -17.71 22.39 8.12
CA TYR A 873 -16.48 21.74 8.58
C TYR A 873 -15.44 22.75 9.10
N ALA A 874 -14.61 22.37 10.09
CA ALA A 874 -13.45 23.18 10.44
C ALA A 874 -12.32 22.98 9.41
N ALA A 875 -12.03 21.73 9.05
CA ALA A 875 -11.18 21.37 7.93
C ALA A 875 -11.70 20.08 7.26
N LYS A 876 -11.42 19.88 5.97
CA LYS A 876 -11.96 18.75 5.21
C LYS A 876 -11.08 18.33 4.04
N SER A 877 -11.30 17.11 3.55
CA SER A 877 -10.71 16.60 2.31
C SER A 877 -11.70 15.75 1.52
N ARG A 878 -11.52 15.70 0.19
CA ARG A 878 -12.23 14.82 -0.78
C ARG A 878 -11.26 13.91 -1.55
N SER A 879 -10.05 13.78 -1.04
CA SER A 879 -8.96 13.00 -1.62
C SER A 879 -8.15 12.30 -0.52
N PHE A 880 -8.77 12.06 0.64
CA PHE A 880 -8.11 11.45 1.80
C PHE A 880 -7.80 9.97 1.60
N TYR A 881 -8.38 9.32 0.59
CA TYR A 881 -8.14 7.93 0.23
C TYR A 881 -7.39 7.75 -1.10
N ILE A 882 -7.03 8.84 -1.79
CA ILE A 882 -6.45 8.73 -3.13
C ILE A 882 -5.10 8.00 -3.05
N GLY A 883 -4.90 6.98 -3.89
CA GLY A 883 -3.69 6.15 -3.85
C GLY A 883 -3.53 5.23 -2.64
N CYS A 884 -4.50 5.15 -1.71
CA CYS A 884 -4.46 4.22 -0.58
C CYS A 884 -4.82 2.78 -1.01
N ASN A 885 -4.24 1.77 -0.36
CA ASN A 885 -4.70 0.39 -0.45
C ASN A 885 -5.93 0.22 0.43
N THR A 886 -7.12 0.45 -0.12
CA THR A 886 -8.39 0.34 0.63
C THR A 886 -8.97 -1.08 0.64
N ASP A 887 -8.18 -2.09 0.25
CA ASP A 887 -8.53 -3.52 0.32
C ASP A 887 -7.96 -4.21 1.59
N ASP A 888 -7.35 -3.41 2.47
CA ASP A 888 -6.67 -3.80 3.70
C ASP A 888 -7.01 -2.80 4.83
N PHE A 889 -6.62 -3.11 6.07
CA PHE A 889 -6.69 -2.16 7.18
C PHE A 889 -5.83 -0.94 6.89
N MET A 890 -6.45 0.24 6.95
CA MET A 890 -5.75 1.50 6.80
C MET A 890 -5.45 2.06 8.17
N THR A 891 -4.22 2.51 8.35
CA THR A 891 -3.78 3.11 9.61
C THR A 891 -3.95 4.62 9.51
N PHE A 892 -4.54 5.22 10.53
CA PHE A 892 -4.72 6.67 10.65
C PHE A 892 -3.98 7.18 11.88
N CYS A 893 -3.64 8.46 11.84
CA CYS A 893 -3.02 9.18 12.94
C CYS A 893 -3.75 10.51 13.16
N LEU A 894 -4.21 10.74 14.40
CA LEU A 894 -4.67 12.03 14.86
C LEU A 894 -3.60 12.62 15.79
N GLU A 895 -2.95 13.68 15.34
CA GLU A 895 -1.95 14.45 16.08
C GLU A 895 -2.61 15.69 16.71
N ILE A 896 -2.42 15.88 18.01
CA ILE A 896 -3.05 16.94 18.80
C ILE A 896 -1.97 17.72 19.53
N GLN A 897 -1.68 18.92 19.05
CA GLN A 897 -0.72 19.84 19.64
C GLN A 897 -1.44 20.78 20.60
N ARG A 898 -1.42 20.42 21.89
CA ARG A 898 -2.17 21.14 22.94
C ARG A 898 -1.74 22.58 23.16
N SER A 899 -0.44 22.90 23.03
CA SER A 899 0.10 24.28 23.12
C SER A 899 -0.44 25.20 22.04
N THR A 900 -0.39 24.72 20.79
CA THR A 900 -0.68 25.54 19.62
C THR A 900 -2.17 25.54 19.27
N GLY A 901 -2.94 24.60 19.83
CA GLY A 901 -4.34 24.37 19.44
C GLY A 901 -4.47 23.65 18.10
N LYS A 902 -3.38 23.13 17.53
CA LYS A 902 -3.38 22.49 16.21
C LYS A 902 -3.76 21.02 16.30
N VAL A 903 -4.64 20.59 15.41
CA VAL A 903 -5.03 19.19 15.21
C VAL A 903 -4.71 18.82 13.76
N ILE A 904 -4.13 17.64 13.56
CA ILE A 904 -3.79 17.11 12.23
C ILE A 904 -4.28 15.67 12.15
N LEU A 905 -5.12 15.38 11.16
CA LEU A 905 -5.53 14.03 10.79
C LEU A 905 -4.80 13.64 9.50
N CYS A 906 -4.12 12.51 9.50
CA CYS A 906 -3.39 11.99 8.36
C CYS A 906 -3.44 10.46 8.27
N GLN A 907 -3.08 9.94 7.08
CA GLN A 907 -2.78 8.53 6.90
C GLN A 907 -1.45 8.17 7.56
N ALA A 908 -1.37 6.95 8.08
CA ALA A 908 -0.17 6.33 8.61
C ALA A 908 0.00 4.92 7.99
N GLY A 909 1.11 4.26 8.31
CA GLY A 909 1.48 2.95 7.77
C GLY A 909 1.83 3.00 6.28
N PRO A 910 1.69 1.89 5.54
CA PRO A 910 2.08 1.82 4.13
C PRO A 910 1.39 2.83 3.21
N ASN A 911 0.17 3.26 3.56
CA ASN A 911 -0.62 4.19 2.74
C ASN A 911 -0.06 5.61 2.77
N SER A 912 0.66 6.01 3.83
CA SER A 912 1.28 7.33 3.91
C SER A 912 2.42 7.54 2.92
N ILE A 913 2.85 6.48 2.22
CA ILE A 913 3.87 6.52 1.15
C ILE A 913 3.30 7.12 -0.14
N TYR A 914 2.02 6.88 -0.41
CA TYR A 914 1.36 7.24 -1.68
C TYR A 914 0.31 8.33 -1.54
N ASN A 915 -0.14 8.56 -0.30
CA ASN A 915 -1.05 9.63 0.03
C ASN A 915 -0.46 10.50 1.15
N HIS A 916 -0.29 11.78 0.85
CA HIS A 916 0.23 12.79 1.78
C HIS A 916 -0.83 13.80 2.22
N GLU A 917 -2.10 13.55 1.90
CA GLU A 917 -3.20 14.40 2.30
C GLU A 917 -3.28 14.51 3.82
N GLN A 918 -3.39 15.75 4.32
CA GLN A 918 -3.56 16.05 5.73
C GLN A 918 -4.73 16.99 5.93
N ILE A 919 -5.60 16.65 6.87
CA ILE A 919 -6.69 17.53 7.30
C ILE A 919 -6.22 18.20 8.59
N SER A 920 -5.92 19.49 8.56
CA SER A 920 -5.40 20.20 9.72
C SER A 920 -6.19 21.47 10.04
N TRP A 921 -6.34 21.76 11.32
CA TRP A 921 -7.03 22.95 11.81
C TRP A 921 -6.43 23.45 13.12
N LYS A 922 -6.52 24.75 13.39
CA LYS A 922 -6.09 25.37 14.64
C LYS A 922 -7.32 25.86 15.41
N PHE A 923 -7.67 25.17 16.50
CA PHE A 923 -8.76 25.56 17.38
C PHE A 923 -8.28 26.62 18.38
N SER A 924 -9.05 27.70 18.53
CA SER A 924 -8.85 28.64 19.64
C SER A 924 -9.34 28.02 20.95
N LYS A 925 -8.72 28.39 22.07
CA LYS A 925 -9.14 27.92 23.41
C LYS A 925 -10.59 28.28 23.74
N SER A 926 -11.12 29.38 23.17
CA SER A 926 -12.52 29.79 23.33
C SER A 926 -13.49 28.87 22.61
N ASN A 927 -13.08 28.29 21.47
CA ASN A 927 -13.94 27.45 20.64
C ASN A 927 -13.87 25.98 21.08
N LEU A 928 -12.65 25.50 21.37
CA LEU A 928 -12.41 24.15 21.86
C LEU A 928 -11.06 24.10 22.58
N ASN A 929 -11.08 23.90 23.90
CA ASN A 929 -9.86 23.74 24.68
C ASN A 929 -9.37 22.29 24.64
N LEU A 930 -8.38 22.01 23.78
CA LEU A 930 -7.79 20.67 23.60
C LEU A 930 -7.18 20.07 24.89
N ASN A 931 -6.90 20.89 25.91
CA ASN A 931 -6.39 20.42 27.20
C ASN A 931 -7.47 19.76 28.08
N GLN A 932 -8.75 20.03 27.81
CA GLN A 932 -9.87 19.47 28.56
C GLN A 932 -10.35 18.13 27.98
N LEU A 933 -9.93 17.78 26.75
CA LEU A 933 -10.33 16.53 26.10
C LEU A 933 -9.59 15.36 26.73
N ASN A 934 -10.34 14.38 27.22
CA ASN A 934 -9.84 13.25 28.00
C ASN A 934 -10.36 11.89 27.53
N TYR A 935 -11.66 11.79 27.21
CA TYR A 935 -12.31 10.55 26.81
C TYR A 935 -12.20 10.34 25.30
N ILE A 936 -12.10 9.07 24.88
CA ILE A 936 -12.00 8.67 23.48
C ILE A 936 -13.19 7.79 23.16
N HIS A 937 -13.93 8.16 22.14
CA HIS A 937 -15.11 7.48 21.66
C HIS A 937 -14.97 7.12 20.19
N VAL A 938 -15.56 5.99 19.81
CA VAL A 938 -15.69 5.58 18.41
C VAL A 938 -17.14 5.35 18.05
N SER A 939 -17.50 5.63 16.80
CA SER A 939 -18.85 5.45 16.27
C SER A 939 -18.82 5.15 14.77
N ALA A 940 -19.86 4.51 14.25
CA ALA A 940 -19.97 4.08 12.85
C ALA A 940 -21.29 4.53 12.24
N GLY A 941 -21.20 4.87 10.94
CA GLY A 941 -22.32 5.34 10.15
C GLY A 941 -23.16 4.20 9.60
N THR A 942 -23.12 4.03 8.28
CA THR A 942 -24.04 3.16 7.53
C THR A 942 -23.59 1.70 7.44
N ARG A 943 -22.34 1.41 7.81
CA ARG A 943 -21.76 0.07 7.76
C ARG A 943 -21.13 -0.30 9.09
N THR A 944 -21.00 -1.60 9.32
CA THR A 944 -20.19 -2.15 10.42
C THR A 944 -18.72 -1.86 10.14
N VAL A 945 -18.00 -1.35 11.14
CA VAL A 945 -16.59 -0.95 11.02
C VAL A 945 -15.73 -1.74 12.01
N PRO A 946 -14.82 -2.61 11.56
CA PRO A 946 -13.76 -3.15 12.41
C PRO A 946 -12.70 -2.09 12.70
N ILE A 947 -12.43 -1.87 13.98
CA ILE A 947 -11.35 -1.03 14.50
C ILE A 947 -10.32 -1.94 15.17
N ARG A 948 -9.06 -1.79 14.78
CA ARG A 948 -7.92 -2.53 15.32
C ARG A 948 -6.85 -1.55 15.73
N ASN A 949 -5.97 -2.00 16.63
CA ASN A 949 -4.80 -1.25 17.04
C ASN A 949 -5.08 0.22 17.42
N LEU A 950 -6.15 0.47 18.18
CA LEU A 950 -6.52 1.82 18.59
C LEU A 950 -5.87 2.15 19.94
N PHE A 951 -4.85 3.02 19.92
CA PHE A 951 -4.07 3.37 21.11
C PHE A 951 -3.62 4.84 21.11
N VAL A 952 -3.20 5.30 22.28
CA VAL A 952 -2.71 6.65 22.53
C VAL A 952 -1.22 6.59 22.84
N THR A 953 -0.46 7.56 22.37
CA THR A 953 0.96 7.72 22.72
C THR A 953 1.36 9.19 22.67
N PHE A 954 2.49 9.51 23.28
CA PHE A 954 3.03 10.87 23.36
C PHE A 954 4.32 11.03 22.55
N GLU A 955 4.73 9.96 21.86
CA GLU A 955 5.84 9.94 20.93
C GLU A 955 5.37 9.46 19.57
N LYS A 956 5.78 10.17 18.52
CA LYS A 956 5.43 9.80 17.16
C LYS A 956 6.04 8.44 16.83
N GLN A 957 5.20 7.48 16.44
CA GLN A 957 5.63 6.11 16.13
C GLN A 957 6.31 6.07 14.75
N ALA A 958 7.63 6.25 14.73
CA ALA A 958 8.40 6.42 13.49
C ALA A 958 8.20 5.26 12.49
N ASP A 959 7.95 4.05 12.99
CA ASP A 959 7.71 2.86 12.19
C ASP A 959 6.30 2.82 11.55
N LEU A 960 5.33 3.60 12.06
CA LEU A 960 4.02 3.86 11.42
C LEU A 960 4.05 5.05 10.48
N HIS A 961 5.18 5.74 10.35
CA HIS A 961 5.37 6.80 9.37
C HIS A 961 6.54 6.41 8.47
N PRO A 962 6.42 5.32 7.68
CA PRO A 962 7.48 4.92 6.78
C PRO A 962 7.82 6.10 5.87
N THR A 963 9.05 6.58 5.97
CA THR A 963 9.53 7.73 5.22
C THR A 963 10.11 7.27 3.88
N PHE A 964 10.36 8.23 3.00
CA PHE A 964 11.23 8.02 1.85
C PHE A 964 12.68 7.85 2.33
N ASP A 965 13.49 7.14 1.54
CA ASP A 965 14.91 6.94 1.84
C ASP A 965 15.59 8.28 2.18
N LYS A 966 16.45 8.36 3.21
CA LYS A 966 17.20 9.58 3.57
C LYS A 966 18.03 10.16 2.42
N ASN A 967 18.41 9.35 1.42
CA ASN A 967 19.05 9.82 0.21
C ASN A 967 18.12 10.64 -0.72
N PHE A 968 16.80 10.59 -0.49
CA PHE A 968 15.80 11.47 -1.10
C PHE A 968 15.97 12.92 -0.62
N GLU A 969 16.30 13.15 0.65
CA GLU A 969 16.60 14.49 1.19
C GLU A 969 17.93 15.07 0.67
N LYS A 970 18.88 14.23 0.23
CA LYS A 970 20.14 14.72 -0.37
C LYS A 970 19.94 15.44 -1.71
N PHE A 971 18.83 15.22 -2.41
CA PHE A 971 18.46 16.03 -3.57
C PHE A 971 17.78 17.35 -3.18
N SER A 972 17.38 17.54 -1.91
CA SER A 972 16.68 18.75 -1.42
C SER A 972 17.59 19.83 -0.82
N SER A 973 18.84 19.49 -0.46
CA SER A 973 19.73 20.38 0.30
C SER A 973 20.53 21.39 -0.55
N SER A 974 20.28 21.48 -1.86
CA SER A 974 20.85 22.53 -2.72
C SER A 974 19.97 23.78 -2.84
N SER A 975 18.80 23.84 -2.20
CA SER A 975 17.82 24.92 -2.42
C SER A 975 17.09 25.38 -1.16
N THR A 976 17.81 25.59 -0.05
CA THR A 976 17.27 26.34 1.10
C THR A 976 18.17 27.53 1.41
N THR A 977 17.87 28.68 0.79
CA THR A 977 18.30 29.98 1.32
C THR A 977 17.11 30.93 1.33
N LYS A 978 16.69 31.26 2.56
CA LYS A 978 15.99 32.49 3.00
C LYS A 978 14.72 32.92 2.25
N ILE A 979 13.57 32.64 2.87
CA ILE A 979 12.50 33.63 2.96
C ILE A 979 12.09 33.71 4.43
N SER A 980 12.60 34.72 5.13
CA SER A 980 12.05 35.19 6.40
C SER A 980 11.24 36.45 6.14
N SER A 981 10.12 36.55 6.86
CA SER A 981 9.49 37.78 7.38
C SER A 981 9.37 38.97 6.43
N ASP A 982 8.15 39.17 5.92
CA ASP A 982 7.33 40.37 6.16
C ASP A 982 6.33 40.50 5.00
N ILE A 983 5.04 40.51 5.32
CA ILE A 983 4.04 41.42 4.75
C ILE A 983 2.78 41.26 5.61
N GLN A 984 2.36 42.41 6.13
CA GLN A 984 1.20 42.67 6.96
C GLN A 984 -0.11 42.47 6.19
N ASP A 985 -1.17 42.36 6.98
CA ASP A 985 -2.58 42.49 6.61
C ASP A 985 -2.82 43.45 5.45
N ASP A 986 -3.59 43.00 4.45
CA ASP A 986 -4.67 43.84 3.95
C ASP A 986 -5.83 43.00 3.41
N THR A 987 -6.98 43.26 4.03
CA THR A 987 -8.32 42.75 3.75
C THR A 987 -8.89 43.28 2.42
N ASN A 988 -9.90 42.56 1.92
CA ASN A 988 -10.84 42.90 0.84
C ASN A 988 -10.47 42.43 -0.56
N TYR A 989 -11.08 41.32 -1.00
CA TYR A 989 -11.66 41.28 -2.35
C TYR A 989 -12.94 40.44 -2.35
N ASN A 990 -14.03 41.12 -2.73
CA ASN A 990 -15.38 40.60 -2.91
C ASN A 990 -15.43 39.51 -4.00
N VAL A 991 -16.15 38.44 -3.70
CA VAL A 991 -16.54 37.38 -4.62
C VAL A 991 -17.79 37.82 -5.38
N PRO A 992 -17.82 37.85 -6.72
CA PRO A 992 -19.07 37.87 -7.46
C PRO A 992 -19.54 36.43 -7.73
N SER A 993 -20.74 36.14 -7.23
CA SER A 993 -21.60 35.04 -7.62
C SER A 993 -21.89 35.07 -9.13
N PHE A 994 -21.98 33.91 -9.78
CA PHE A 994 -22.77 33.80 -10.99
C PHE A 994 -23.57 32.50 -11.02
N ASP A 995 -24.87 32.69 -11.13
CA ASP A 995 -25.94 31.71 -11.27
C ASP A 995 -26.05 31.16 -12.70
N THR A 996 -26.79 30.06 -12.75
CA THR A 996 -27.24 29.20 -13.85
C THR A 996 -27.99 29.88 -15.01
N SER A 997 -27.79 29.40 -16.26
CA SER A 997 -28.78 28.63 -17.08
C SER A 997 -28.68 28.82 -18.62
N ASP A 998 -28.89 27.69 -19.32
CA ASP A 998 -29.55 27.44 -20.62
C ASP A 998 -29.01 27.87 -22.02
N THR A 999 -28.66 26.81 -22.78
CA THR A 999 -28.99 26.43 -24.18
C THR A 999 -28.68 27.35 -25.37
N LYS A 1000 -27.90 26.81 -26.34
CA LYS A 1000 -28.39 26.43 -27.70
C LYS A 1000 -27.29 25.85 -28.60
N ASP A 1001 -27.72 24.92 -29.43
CA ASP A 1001 -27.00 24.21 -30.49
C ASP A 1001 -26.30 25.12 -31.51
N ASN A 1002 -25.09 24.73 -31.95
CA ASN A 1002 -24.80 24.60 -33.38
C ASN A 1002 -23.52 23.79 -33.69
N LYS A 1003 -23.68 23.00 -34.76
CA LYS A 1003 -22.75 22.14 -35.51
C LYS A 1003 -21.27 22.59 -35.55
N SER A 1004 -20.34 21.65 -35.32
CA SER A 1004 -19.13 21.54 -36.16
C SER A 1004 -18.69 20.07 -36.31
N SER A 1005 -18.86 19.53 -37.51
CA SER A 1005 -18.49 18.19 -37.94
C SER A 1005 -17.02 18.12 -38.37
N GLY A 1006 -16.10 18.64 -37.54
CA GLY A 1006 -14.65 18.68 -37.83
C GLY A 1006 -13.78 17.94 -36.80
N PHE A 1007 -14.35 17.51 -35.67
CA PHE A 1007 -13.57 16.99 -34.54
C PHE A 1007 -13.36 15.46 -34.58
N VAL A 1008 -14.19 14.73 -35.33
CA VAL A 1008 -14.14 13.26 -35.38
C VAL A 1008 -12.91 12.75 -36.16
N SER A 1009 -12.47 13.47 -37.20
CA SER A 1009 -11.28 13.05 -37.98
C SER A 1009 -9.98 13.19 -37.19
N GLN A 1010 -9.80 14.27 -36.42
CA GLN A 1010 -8.58 14.47 -35.62
C GLN A 1010 -8.46 13.52 -34.43
N VAL A 1011 -9.59 13.03 -33.90
CA VAL A 1011 -9.61 12.01 -32.84
C VAL A 1011 -9.30 10.62 -33.42
N ILE A 1012 -9.80 10.32 -34.63
CA ILE A 1012 -9.48 9.07 -35.34
C ILE A 1012 -8.00 9.02 -35.77
N ASP A 1013 -7.46 10.13 -36.28
CA ASP A 1013 -6.05 10.20 -36.70
C ASP A 1013 -5.07 10.08 -35.51
N LYS A 1014 -5.43 10.64 -34.34
CA LYS A 1014 -4.67 10.45 -33.10
C LYS A 1014 -4.79 9.03 -32.55
N ALA A 1015 -5.95 8.39 -32.69
CA ALA A 1015 -6.15 6.99 -32.28
C ALA A 1015 -5.37 6.01 -33.19
N ILE A 1016 -5.27 6.30 -34.49
CA ILE A 1016 -4.46 5.53 -35.44
C ILE A 1016 -2.97 5.68 -35.14
N GLN A 1017 -2.48 6.91 -34.89
CA GLN A 1017 -1.08 7.14 -34.48
C GLN A 1017 -0.73 6.53 -33.12
N ALA A 1018 -1.67 6.46 -32.18
CA ALA A 1018 -1.49 5.78 -30.91
C ALA A 1018 -1.41 4.25 -31.10
N LYS A 1019 -2.18 3.68 -32.04
CA LYS A 1019 -2.20 2.26 -32.40
C LYS A 1019 -0.89 1.81 -33.05
N ASP A 1020 -0.28 2.67 -33.88
CA ASP A 1020 1.02 2.40 -34.51
C ASP A 1020 2.18 2.50 -33.50
N LYS A 1021 2.16 3.45 -32.56
CA LYS A 1021 3.16 3.55 -31.48
C LYS A 1021 3.17 2.34 -30.52
N VAL A 1022 2.01 1.77 -30.22
CA VAL A 1022 1.91 0.52 -29.44
C VAL A 1022 2.44 -0.67 -30.22
N LYS A 1023 2.20 -0.69 -31.53
CA LYS A 1023 2.72 -1.73 -32.44
C LYS A 1023 4.24 -1.71 -32.52
N ASP A 1024 4.84 -0.52 -32.58
CA ASP A 1024 6.29 -0.30 -32.66
C ASP A 1024 7.01 -0.57 -31.33
N PHE A 1025 6.37 -0.31 -30.19
CA PHE A 1025 6.90 -0.63 -28.86
C PHE A 1025 7.09 -2.15 -28.65
N PHE A 1026 6.24 -2.98 -29.24
CA PHE A 1026 6.31 -4.45 -29.10
C PHE A 1026 7.03 -5.18 -30.25
N SER A 1027 7.47 -4.48 -31.29
CA SER A 1027 8.11 -5.09 -32.47
C SER A 1027 9.64 -5.11 -32.45
N GLY A 1028 10.28 -4.64 -31.37
CA GLY A 1028 11.72 -4.79 -31.15
C GLY A 1028 12.56 -3.81 -31.97
N GLY A 1029 13.58 -3.23 -31.33
CA GLY A 1029 14.38 -2.13 -31.88
C GLY A 1029 15.06 -2.48 -33.21
N PHE A 1030 14.80 -1.65 -34.23
CA PHE A 1030 15.56 -1.67 -35.48
C PHE A 1030 16.45 -0.42 -35.54
N ASN A 1031 17.76 -0.63 -35.67
CA ASN A 1031 18.78 0.42 -35.82
C ASN A 1031 18.79 1.09 -37.22
N SER A 1032 17.69 1.04 -37.97
CA SER A 1032 17.56 1.63 -39.31
C SER A 1032 16.23 2.38 -39.42
N SER A 1033 16.26 3.59 -40.00
CA SER A 1033 15.06 4.39 -40.29
C SER A 1033 14.28 3.91 -41.53
N LEU A 1034 14.79 2.89 -42.24
CA LEU A 1034 14.16 2.29 -43.42
C LEU A 1034 13.32 1.06 -43.05
N THR A 1035 12.25 0.81 -43.80
CA THR A 1035 11.36 -0.33 -43.60
C THR A 1035 12.09 -1.65 -43.87
N PRO A 1036 11.99 -2.69 -43.01
CA PRO A 1036 12.63 -3.98 -43.29
C PRO A 1036 12.14 -4.60 -44.62
N CYS A 1037 13.07 -5.08 -45.44
CA CYS A 1037 12.74 -5.81 -46.67
C CYS A 1037 12.03 -7.13 -46.33
N SER A 1038 10.90 -7.40 -46.99
CA SER A 1038 10.14 -8.65 -46.79
C SER A 1038 10.95 -9.91 -47.06
N ASP A 1039 11.93 -9.82 -47.97
CA ASP A 1039 12.77 -10.96 -48.38
C ASP A 1039 14.02 -11.12 -47.49
N SER A 1040 14.28 -10.17 -46.59
CA SER A 1040 15.38 -10.21 -45.60
C SER A 1040 16.73 -10.63 -46.22
N ILE A 1041 17.43 -11.60 -45.63
CA ILE A 1041 18.72 -12.14 -46.13
C ILE A 1041 18.62 -12.84 -47.50
N TYR A 1042 17.41 -13.05 -48.03
CA TYR A 1042 17.17 -13.69 -49.34
C TYR A 1042 16.92 -12.69 -50.47
N CYS A 1043 17.01 -11.38 -50.20
CA CYS A 1043 16.70 -10.37 -51.20
C CYS A 1043 17.70 -10.37 -52.38
N LEU A 1044 17.24 -10.79 -53.56
CA LEU A 1044 18.01 -10.76 -54.79
C LEU A 1044 18.21 -9.36 -55.34
N ILE A 1045 17.29 -8.44 -55.03
CA ILE A 1045 17.30 -7.06 -55.53
C ILE A 1045 18.38 -6.24 -54.83
N GLN A 1046 18.70 -6.53 -53.56
CA GLN A 1046 19.73 -5.83 -52.79
C GLN A 1046 21.08 -5.73 -53.53
N TYR A 1047 21.44 -6.77 -54.29
CA TYR A 1047 22.72 -6.89 -54.99
C TYR A 1047 22.58 -6.83 -56.52
N SER A 1048 21.42 -6.44 -57.04
CA SER A 1048 21.19 -6.26 -58.48
C SER A 1048 21.52 -4.83 -58.93
N GLU A 1049 21.45 -4.58 -60.24
CA GLU A 1049 21.59 -3.23 -60.81
C GLU A 1049 20.50 -2.25 -60.28
N GLU A 1050 19.37 -2.77 -59.79
CA GLU A 1050 18.29 -1.98 -59.16
C GLU A 1050 18.48 -1.80 -57.64
N GLY A 1051 19.55 -2.36 -57.08
CA GLY A 1051 19.81 -2.41 -55.64
C GLY A 1051 19.91 -1.04 -54.98
N SER A 1052 20.43 -0.01 -55.67
CA SER A 1052 20.50 1.35 -55.11
C SER A 1052 19.12 1.93 -54.81
N THR A 1053 18.14 1.68 -55.68
CA THR A 1053 16.76 2.16 -55.54
C THR A 1053 16.04 1.38 -54.43
N HIS A 1054 16.27 0.07 -54.37
CA HIS A 1054 15.70 -0.80 -53.34
C HIS A 1054 16.26 -0.51 -51.94
N ASN A 1055 17.58 -0.39 -51.82
CA ASN A 1055 18.30 -0.12 -50.57
C ASN A 1055 18.05 1.29 -50.03
N SER A 1056 17.56 2.22 -50.86
CA SER A 1056 17.09 3.54 -50.39
C SER A 1056 15.73 3.49 -49.67
N LYS A 1057 14.96 2.42 -49.86
CA LYS A 1057 13.60 2.25 -49.30
C LYS A 1057 13.52 1.17 -48.23
N TYR A 1058 14.34 0.11 -48.35
CA TYR A 1058 14.27 -1.05 -47.49
C TYR A 1058 15.59 -1.37 -46.79
N SER A 1059 15.53 -1.80 -45.53
CA SER A 1059 16.69 -2.29 -44.79
C SER A 1059 16.81 -3.82 -44.82
N HIS A 1060 18.05 -4.32 -44.76
CA HIS A 1060 18.37 -5.75 -44.76
C HIS A 1060 19.30 -6.10 -43.59
N PRO A 1061 19.29 -7.33 -43.06
CA PRO A 1061 20.26 -7.73 -42.05
C PRO A 1061 21.70 -7.64 -42.57
N CYS A 1062 22.59 -7.05 -41.78
CA CYS A 1062 24.00 -6.98 -42.09
C CYS A 1062 24.60 -8.39 -42.11
N ARG A 1063 25.28 -8.74 -43.19
CA ARG A 1063 25.89 -10.06 -43.37
C ARG A 1063 26.98 -10.39 -42.36
N PHE A 1064 27.58 -9.37 -41.74
CA PHE A 1064 28.57 -9.52 -40.68
C PHE A 1064 28.01 -9.27 -39.28
N SER A 1065 26.73 -8.88 -39.18
CA SER A 1065 26.05 -8.60 -37.91
C SER A 1065 26.92 -7.69 -37.01
N GLU A 1066 27.19 -8.02 -35.75
CA GLU A 1066 28.03 -7.19 -34.86
C GLU A 1066 29.53 -7.13 -35.24
N LEU A 1067 29.98 -7.92 -36.22
CA LEU A 1067 31.37 -7.88 -36.73
C LEU A 1067 31.55 -6.91 -37.91
N CYS A 1068 30.49 -6.23 -38.34
CA CYS A 1068 30.57 -5.25 -39.41
C CYS A 1068 31.48 -4.08 -39.02
N ARG A 1069 32.39 -3.71 -39.92
CA ARG A 1069 33.30 -2.56 -39.74
C ARG A 1069 32.82 -1.29 -40.45
N ASP A 1070 31.98 -1.45 -41.46
CA ASP A 1070 31.48 -0.38 -42.32
C ASP A 1070 29.93 -0.41 -42.33
N PRO A 1071 29.28 0.21 -41.33
CA PRO A 1071 27.83 0.18 -41.23
C PRO A 1071 27.19 1.08 -42.31
N GLU A 1072 26.46 0.46 -43.24
CA GLU A 1072 25.66 1.19 -44.23
C GLU A 1072 24.23 1.46 -43.71
N PRO A 1073 23.61 2.61 -44.02
CA PRO A 1073 22.28 2.98 -43.47
C PRO A 1073 21.14 2.00 -43.78
N HIS A 1074 21.29 1.20 -44.83
CA HIS A 1074 20.31 0.20 -45.24
C HIS A 1074 20.58 -1.20 -44.69
N LEU A 1075 21.57 -1.35 -43.79
CA LEU A 1075 21.92 -2.61 -43.14
C LEU A 1075 21.60 -2.55 -41.63
N THR A 1076 20.79 -3.50 -41.14
CA THR A 1076 20.52 -3.65 -39.70
C THR A 1076 21.60 -4.51 -39.04
N HIS A 1077 22.15 -4.02 -37.94
CA HIS A 1077 23.23 -4.69 -37.19
C HIS A 1077 22.66 -5.37 -35.94
N GLU A 1078 21.59 -6.13 -36.11
CA GLU A 1078 21.02 -6.94 -35.03
C GLU A 1078 22.04 -7.99 -34.57
N ILE A 1079 22.21 -8.12 -33.25
CA ILE A 1079 23.16 -9.07 -32.65
C ILE A 1079 22.71 -10.49 -32.98
N HIS A 1080 23.49 -11.20 -33.79
CA HIS A 1080 23.23 -12.59 -34.12
C HIS A 1080 23.95 -13.49 -33.11
N GLN A 1081 23.27 -13.85 -32.01
CA GLN A 1081 23.86 -14.63 -30.91
C GLN A 1081 24.06 -16.12 -31.28
N VAL A 1082 25.06 -16.40 -32.12
CA VAL A 1082 25.48 -17.75 -32.49
C VAL A 1082 26.87 -18.08 -31.93
N PRO A 1083 27.11 -19.31 -31.46
CA PRO A 1083 28.43 -19.71 -30.96
C PRO A 1083 29.49 -19.67 -32.06
N ARG A 1084 30.76 -19.46 -31.69
CA ARG A 1084 31.87 -19.53 -32.64
C ARG A 1084 32.12 -20.98 -33.05
N CYS A 1085 32.35 -21.24 -34.34
CA CYS A 1085 32.69 -22.59 -34.82
C CYS A 1085 34.03 -23.05 -34.22
N ASN A 1086 34.08 -24.27 -33.71
CA ASN A 1086 35.30 -24.86 -33.13
C ASN A 1086 36.48 -24.94 -34.11
N PHE A 1087 36.20 -24.98 -35.42
CA PHE A 1087 37.22 -25.04 -36.46
C PHE A 1087 37.51 -23.67 -37.11
N ASP A 1088 36.73 -22.64 -36.80
CA ASP A 1088 36.88 -21.25 -37.24
C ASP A 1088 37.34 -21.13 -38.71
N ARG A 1089 38.51 -20.54 -39.00
CA ARG A 1089 39.00 -20.36 -40.38
C ARG A 1089 39.27 -21.67 -41.16
N ASN A 1090 39.40 -22.81 -40.47
CA ASN A 1090 39.68 -24.12 -41.07
C ASN A 1090 38.41 -25.00 -41.17
N CYS A 1091 37.22 -24.43 -40.97
CA CYS A 1091 35.97 -25.17 -41.06
C CYS A 1091 35.74 -25.69 -42.49
N LYS A 1092 35.46 -26.99 -42.62
CA LYS A 1092 35.13 -27.61 -43.92
C LYS A 1092 33.72 -27.26 -44.42
N ASP A 1093 32.87 -26.74 -43.52
CA ASP A 1093 31.48 -26.42 -43.79
C ASP A 1093 31.26 -24.92 -44.10
N LEU A 1094 32.33 -24.19 -44.50
CA LEU A 1094 32.22 -22.78 -44.88
C LEU A 1094 31.30 -22.54 -46.09
N CYS A 1095 31.13 -23.57 -46.94
CA CYS A 1095 30.22 -23.58 -48.10
C CYS A 1095 28.76 -23.90 -47.73
N ASN A 1096 28.45 -24.21 -46.46
CA ASN A 1096 27.10 -24.55 -46.01
C ASN A 1096 26.40 -23.30 -45.43
N PRO A 1097 25.36 -22.76 -46.09
CA PRO A 1097 24.69 -21.54 -45.64
C PRO A 1097 23.98 -21.68 -44.27
N ILE A 1098 23.50 -22.88 -43.93
CA ILE A 1098 22.85 -23.17 -42.65
C ILE A 1098 23.88 -23.16 -41.53
N HIS A 1099 25.03 -23.82 -41.76
CA HIS A 1099 26.14 -23.82 -40.80
C HIS A 1099 26.65 -22.40 -40.54
N ARG A 1100 26.76 -21.57 -41.58
CA ARG A 1100 27.14 -20.16 -41.47
C ARG A 1100 26.16 -19.33 -40.65
N GLY A 1101 24.87 -19.64 -40.73
CA GLY A 1101 23.84 -19.03 -39.91
C GLY A 1101 23.72 -19.63 -38.48
N GLN A 1102 24.35 -20.76 -38.18
CA GLN A 1102 24.35 -21.37 -36.83
C GLN A 1102 25.65 -21.16 -36.06
N TYR A 1103 26.76 -20.91 -36.75
CA TYR A 1103 28.08 -20.76 -36.17
C TYR A 1103 28.88 -19.64 -36.81
N ARG A 1104 29.54 -18.85 -35.98
CA ARG A 1104 30.37 -17.73 -36.40
C ARG A 1104 31.79 -18.14 -36.79
N HIS A 1105 32.32 -17.51 -37.83
CA HIS A 1105 33.67 -17.73 -38.34
C HIS A 1105 34.43 -16.41 -38.52
N THR A 1106 35.66 -16.34 -38.05
CA THR A 1106 36.43 -15.08 -38.01
C THR A 1106 36.85 -14.62 -39.40
N GLY A 1107 36.34 -13.46 -39.82
CA GLY A 1107 36.62 -12.86 -41.13
C GLY A 1107 35.67 -13.31 -42.25
N TRP A 1108 34.60 -14.04 -41.91
CA TRP A 1108 33.59 -14.51 -42.84
C TRP A 1108 32.20 -14.03 -42.44
N PRO A 1109 31.29 -13.71 -43.39
CA PRO A 1109 29.95 -13.26 -43.04
C PRO A 1109 29.09 -14.39 -42.45
N ASP A 1110 28.20 -14.06 -41.53
CA ASP A 1110 27.22 -14.99 -40.94
C ASP A 1110 26.16 -15.39 -42.00
N PHE A 1111 25.88 -14.52 -42.99
CA PHE A 1111 24.95 -14.81 -44.10
C PHE A 1111 25.59 -14.67 -45.49
N LEU A 1112 25.27 -15.60 -46.39
CA LEU A 1112 25.75 -15.57 -47.79
C LEU A 1112 24.88 -14.69 -48.70
N ILE A 1113 25.40 -14.27 -49.85
CA ILE A 1113 24.63 -13.50 -50.84
C ILE A 1113 23.69 -14.45 -51.58
N PRO A 1114 22.39 -14.14 -51.73
CA PRO A 1114 21.54 -14.97 -52.59
C PRO A 1114 22.05 -14.93 -54.05
N CYS A 1115 22.39 -16.09 -54.61
CA CYS A 1115 22.85 -16.25 -55.99
C CYS A 1115 21.74 -15.84 -56.96
N ARG A 1116 22.04 -15.05 -57.99
CA ARG A 1116 21.03 -14.61 -58.97
C ARG A 1116 20.28 -15.77 -59.63
N ASP A 1117 20.97 -16.89 -59.84
CA ASP A 1117 20.40 -18.08 -60.48
C ASP A 1117 19.77 -19.06 -59.48
N GLN A 1118 19.90 -18.82 -58.16
CA GLN A 1118 19.36 -19.66 -57.07
C GLN A 1118 19.61 -21.16 -57.35
N GLU A 1119 18.59 -22.00 -57.25
CA GLU A 1119 18.66 -23.45 -57.49
C GLU A 1119 19.09 -23.83 -58.92
N LYS A 1120 19.08 -22.88 -59.88
CA LYS A 1120 19.47 -23.10 -61.28
C LYS A 1120 20.95 -22.79 -61.55
N CYS A 1121 21.71 -22.37 -60.54
CA CYS A 1121 23.13 -22.09 -60.69
C CYS A 1121 23.92 -23.36 -61.05
N ARG A 1122 24.75 -23.28 -62.09
CA ARG A 1122 25.60 -24.39 -62.55
C ARG A 1122 27.01 -24.37 -61.96
N ASP A 1123 27.39 -23.30 -61.27
CA ASP A 1123 28.70 -23.15 -60.62
C ASP A 1123 28.67 -23.76 -59.22
N GLN A 1124 29.22 -24.97 -59.09
CA GLN A 1124 29.33 -25.69 -57.83
C GLN A 1124 30.72 -25.58 -57.20
N SER A 1125 31.56 -24.66 -57.66
CA SER A 1125 32.89 -24.47 -57.07
C SER A 1125 32.81 -23.96 -55.62
N ASP A 1126 33.74 -24.40 -54.77
CA ASP A 1126 33.80 -23.92 -53.38
C ASP A 1126 33.99 -22.39 -53.31
N GLN A 1127 34.71 -21.81 -54.27
CA GLN A 1127 34.88 -20.36 -54.36
C GLN A 1127 33.55 -19.61 -54.53
N HIS A 1128 32.63 -20.19 -55.32
CA HIS A 1128 31.29 -19.65 -55.50
C HIS A 1128 30.43 -19.89 -54.24
N ARG A 1129 30.42 -21.11 -53.71
CA ARG A 1129 29.58 -21.51 -52.57
C ARG A 1129 29.98 -20.91 -51.23
N ILE A 1130 31.20 -20.41 -51.08
CA ILE A 1130 31.63 -19.64 -49.91
C ILE A 1130 31.02 -18.23 -49.88
N LYS A 1131 30.63 -17.69 -51.04
CA LYS A 1131 30.07 -16.33 -51.19
C LYS A 1131 28.56 -16.31 -51.35
N TYR A 1132 28.00 -17.31 -52.05
CA TYR A 1132 26.60 -17.30 -52.46
C TYR A 1132 25.77 -18.46 -51.89
N SER A 1133 24.51 -18.19 -51.58
CA SER A 1133 23.47 -19.19 -51.27
C SER A 1133 22.57 -19.40 -52.49
N HIS A 1134 22.04 -20.62 -52.66
CA HIS A 1134 21.25 -21.04 -53.82
C HIS A 1134 19.77 -21.27 -53.49
N GLY A 1135 19.27 -20.61 -52.44
CA GLY A 1135 17.85 -20.66 -52.04
C GLY A 1135 17.59 -21.47 -50.76
N GLU A 1136 18.63 -21.85 -50.03
CA GLU A 1136 18.50 -22.58 -48.77
C GLU A 1136 17.73 -21.74 -47.73
N ARG A 1137 16.73 -22.33 -47.07
CA ARG A 1137 15.87 -21.66 -46.06
C ARG A 1137 16.57 -21.54 -44.69
N VAL A 1138 17.70 -20.84 -44.66
CA VAL A 1138 18.60 -20.67 -43.50
C VAL A 1138 17.85 -20.28 -42.21
N MET A 1139 17.02 -19.23 -42.24
CA MET A 1139 16.31 -18.73 -41.04
C MET A 1139 15.23 -19.67 -40.49
N GLU A 1140 14.59 -20.47 -41.34
CA GLU A 1140 13.57 -21.43 -40.88
C GLU A 1140 14.21 -22.64 -40.21
N LEU A 1141 15.33 -23.11 -40.75
CA LEU A 1141 16.06 -24.27 -40.24
C LEU A 1141 16.86 -23.94 -38.97
N ILE A 1142 17.37 -22.71 -38.83
CA ILE A 1142 17.96 -22.23 -37.57
C ILE A 1142 16.90 -22.25 -36.45
N LYS A 1143 15.71 -21.68 -36.68
CA LYS A 1143 14.62 -21.67 -35.68
C LYS A 1143 14.18 -23.07 -35.27
N ALA A 1144 14.14 -24.03 -36.21
CA ALA A 1144 13.84 -25.43 -35.92
C ALA A 1144 14.94 -26.10 -35.08
N SER A 1145 16.21 -25.77 -35.33
CA SER A 1145 17.37 -26.32 -34.62
C SER A 1145 17.51 -25.76 -33.20
N SER A 1146 17.26 -24.45 -33.00
CA SER A 1146 17.25 -23.80 -31.68
C SER A 1146 16.17 -24.36 -30.74
N SER A 1147 15.05 -24.80 -31.31
CA SER A 1147 13.92 -25.39 -30.58
C SER A 1147 14.24 -26.81 -30.06
N GLN A 1148 15.16 -27.52 -30.71
CA GLN A 1148 15.62 -28.85 -30.27
C GLN A 1148 16.82 -28.79 -29.31
N GLN A 1149 17.65 -27.75 -29.37
CA GLN A 1149 18.81 -27.58 -28.47
C GLN A 1149 18.47 -27.02 -27.07
N GLN A 1150 17.28 -26.45 -26.85
CA GLN A 1150 16.82 -26.04 -25.50
C GLN A 1150 16.42 -27.21 -24.58
N GLN A 1151 16.46 -28.46 -25.07
CA GLN A 1151 16.23 -29.64 -24.23
C GLN A 1151 17.50 -30.36 -23.75
N GLN A 1152 18.71 -29.91 -24.13
CA GLN A 1152 19.94 -30.56 -23.67
C GLN A 1152 21.09 -29.57 -23.48
N GLN A 1153 21.23 -29.00 -22.27
CA GLN A 1153 22.51 -28.80 -21.58
C GLN A 1153 22.31 -28.66 -20.06
N PRO A 1154 23.33 -29.02 -19.24
CA PRO A 1154 23.13 -29.80 -18.01
C PRO A 1154 23.03 -28.95 -16.75
N SER A 1155 22.03 -29.23 -15.92
CA SER A 1155 22.01 -28.82 -14.51
C SER A 1155 22.95 -29.72 -13.71
N HIS A 1156 23.95 -29.13 -13.07
CA HIS A 1156 24.67 -29.76 -11.97
C HIS A 1156 23.68 -30.01 -10.82
N ASP A 1157 23.15 -31.22 -10.74
CA ASP A 1157 22.36 -31.68 -9.61
C ASP A 1157 23.06 -32.88 -8.96
N ARG A 1158 23.39 -32.72 -7.68
CA ARG A 1158 23.94 -33.78 -6.83
C ARG A 1158 22.77 -34.68 -6.43
N ASN A 1159 22.48 -35.72 -7.22
CA ASN A 1159 21.82 -36.97 -6.80
C ASN A 1159 21.55 -37.91 -8.00
N GLN A 1160 22.59 -38.50 -8.60
CA GLN A 1160 22.38 -39.61 -9.55
C GLN A 1160 22.40 -40.95 -8.82
N ARG A 1161 21.22 -41.57 -8.69
CA ARG A 1161 21.04 -42.96 -8.24
C ARG A 1161 21.49 -43.92 -9.35
N ILE A 1162 22.28 -44.94 -9.00
CA ILE A 1162 22.88 -45.89 -9.95
C ILE A 1162 21.77 -46.73 -10.60
N PRO A 1163 21.72 -46.92 -11.93
CA PRO A 1163 20.71 -47.79 -12.53
C PRO A 1163 20.75 -49.20 -11.94
N CYS A 1164 19.61 -49.68 -11.43
CA CYS A 1164 19.53 -51.03 -10.92
C CYS A 1164 19.73 -52.01 -12.09
N LYS A 1165 20.72 -52.90 -11.97
CA LYS A 1165 21.04 -53.86 -13.04
C LYS A 1165 19.89 -54.82 -13.39
N TRP A 1166 18.89 -54.93 -12.52
CA TRP A 1166 17.70 -55.77 -12.73
C TRP A 1166 16.49 -55.00 -13.29
N GLY A 1167 16.58 -53.67 -13.47
CA GLY A 1167 15.52 -52.85 -14.04
C GLY A 1167 14.17 -53.05 -13.36
N SER A 1168 13.08 -53.03 -14.12
CA SER A 1168 11.71 -53.24 -13.62
C SER A 1168 11.47 -54.61 -12.94
N ASN A 1169 12.42 -55.56 -13.03
CA ASN A 1169 12.34 -56.88 -12.40
C ASN A 1169 13.10 -56.98 -11.06
N CYS A 1170 13.54 -55.85 -10.48
CA CYS A 1170 14.19 -55.86 -9.18
C CYS A 1170 13.25 -56.36 -8.08
N ARG A 1171 13.66 -57.41 -7.34
CA ARG A 1171 12.88 -57.95 -6.21
C ARG A 1171 12.82 -57.00 -5.01
N ASP A 1172 13.76 -56.06 -4.93
CA ASP A 1172 13.87 -55.09 -3.82
C ASP A 1172 13.25 -53.72 -4.16
N ILE A 1173 12.39 -53.65 -5.20
CA ILE A 1173 11.78 -52.39 -5.67
C ILE A 1173 10.85 -51.72 -4.64
N SER A 1174 10.43 -52.46 -3.60
CA SER A 1174 9.65 -51.96 -2.47
C SER A 1174 10.51 -51.56 -1.25
N ASN A 1175 11.83 -51.79 -1.29
CA ASN A 1175 12.73 -51.45 -0.20
C ASN A 1175 13.25 -50.01 -0.33
N SER A 1176 12.82 -49.13 0.56
CA SER A 1176 13.15 -47.69 0.54
C SER A 1176 14.65 -47.40 0.47
N LYS A 1177 15.49 -48.15 1.20
CA LYS A 1177 16.95 -47.92 1.18
C LYS A 1177 17.59 -48.30 -0.16
N HIS A 1178 17.06 -49.33 -0.82
CA HIS A 1178 17.49 -49.74 -2.15
C HIS A 1178 17.08 -48.69 -3.19
N CYS A 1179 15.82 -48.24 -3.13
CA CYS A 1179 15.31 -47.21 -4.03
C CYS A 1179 16.01 -45.87 -3.85
N ASP A 1180 16.62 -45.59 -2.69
CA ASP A 1180 17.43 -44.39 -2.46
C ASP A 1180 18.80 -44.42 -3.13
N GLN A 1181 19.35 -45.61 -3.41
CA GLN A 1181 20.64 -45.78 -4.08
C GLN A 1181 20.52 -46.12 -5.57
N TYR A 1182 19.44 -46.80 -5.98
CA TYR A 1182 19.30 -47.32 -7.34
C TYR A 1182 18.04 -46.83 -8.07
N SER A 1183 18.16 -46.56 -9.38
CA SER A 1183 17.05 -46.11 -10.25
C SER A 1183 16.47 -47.24 -11.10
N HIS A 1184 15.15 -47.24 -11.32
CA HIS A 1184 14.43 -48.22 -12.15
C HIS A 1184 13.62 -47.48 -13.24
N PRO A 1185 13.78 -47.83 -14.53
CA PRO A 1185 12.93 -47.30 -15.60
C PRO A 1185 11.54 -47.96 -15.54
N ASP A 1186 10.47 -47.17 -15.77
CA ASP A 1186 9.05 -47.57 -15.95
C ASP A 1186 8.08 -47.55 -14.75
N ILE A 1187 8.34 -46.80 -13.67
CA ILE A 1187 7.27 -46.43 -12.72
C ILE A 1187 6.98 -44.93 -12.82
N VAL A 1188 6.15 -44.58 -13.80
CA VAL A 1188 5.44 -43.29 -13.80
C VAL A 1188 4.44 -43.33 -12.66
N GLN A 1189 4.60 -42.45 -11.68
CA GLN A 1189 3.65 -42.21 -10.60
C GLN A 1189 2.27 -41.87 -11.20
N GLN A 1190 1.36 -42.85 -11.22
CA GLN A 1190 -0.07 -42.59 -11.37
C GLN A 1190 -0.54 -41.82 -10.15
N GLN A 1191 -0.86 -40.55 -10.34
CA GLN A 1191 -1.58 -39.74 -9.37
C GLN A 1191 -2.96 -40.34 -9.12
N ASN A 1192 -3.35 -40.39 -7.86
CA ASN A 1192 -4.60 -40.94 -7.33
C ASN A 1192 -5.84 -40.29 -7.97
N ASP A 1193 -6.53 -41.01 -8.86
CA ASP A 1193 -7.95 -40.77 -9.18
C ASP A 1193 -8.78 -41.76 -8.36
N SER A 1194 -9.62 -41.27 -7.45
CA SER A 1194 -10.42 -42.09 -6.51
C SER A 1194 -11.67 -42.71 -7.16
N ARG A 1195 -11.85 -42.54 -8.47
CA ARG A 1195 -12.99 -43.07 -9.23
C ARG A 1195 -12.73 -44.49 -9.74
N ILE A 1196 -13.80 -45.28 -9.84
CA ILE A 1196 -13.72 -46.68 -10.30
C ILE A 1196 -13.55 -46.69 -11.83
N ARG A 1197 -12.69 -47.53 -12.42
CA ARG A 1197 -12.61 -47.58 -13.90
C ARG A 1197 -13.93 -48.02 -14.52
N CYS A 1198 -14.42 -47.25 -15.50
CA CYS A 1198 -15.59 -47.64 -16.27
C CYS A 1198 -15.27 -48.89 -17.09
N LYS A 1199 -16.10 -49.94 -16.97
CA LYS A 1199 -15.88 -51.21 -17.69
C LYS A 1199 -15.95 -51.08 -19.22
N TRP A 1200 -16.56 -50.01 -19.73
CA TRP A 1200 -16.67 -49.73 -21.16
C TRP A 1200 -15.57 -48.80 -21.69
N GLY A 1201 -14.69 -48.28 -20.81
CA GLY A 1201 -13.55 -47.45 -21.21
C GLY A 1201 -13.94 -46.31 -22.16
N ILE A 1202 -13.11 -46.05 -23.17
CA ILE A 1202 -13.35 -44.97 -24.14
C ILE A 1202 -14.66 -45.13 -24.95
N GLN A 1203 -15.26 -46.33 -24.94
CA GLN A 1203 -16.49 -46.65 -25.66
C GLN A 1203 -17.76 -46.48 -24.79
N CYS A 1204 -17.65 -45.86 -23.62
CA CYS A 1204 -18.81 -45.59 -22.78
C CYS A 1204 -19.69 -44.47 -23.37
N HIS A 1205 -20.94 -44.81 -23.70
CA HIS A 1205 -21.92 -43.86 -24.21
C HIS A 1205 -22.70 -43.11 -23.10
N ASP A 1206 -22.53 -43.50 -21.83
CA ASP A 1206 -23.18 -42.84 -20.69
C ASP A 1206 -22.41 -41.58 -20.28
N GLN A 1207 -22.94 -40.43 -20.68
CA GLN A 1207 -22.34 -39.11 -20.44
C GLN A 1207 -22.95 -38.39 -19.23
N THR A 1208 -23.78 -39.07 -18.43
CA THR A 1208 -24.44 -38.45 -17.28
C THR A 1208 -23.44 -37.98 -16.22
N SER A 1209 -23.76 -36.86 -15.55
CA SER A 1209 -22.87 -36.25 -14.55
C SER A 1209 -22.60 -37.17 -13.35
N THR A 1210 -23.59 -37.96 -12.96
CA THR A 1210 -23.48 -38.99 -11.90
C THR A 1210 -22.52 -40.11 -12.30
N HIS A 1211 -22.53 -40.55 -13.56
CA HIS A 1211 -21.60 -41.55 -14.06
C HIS A 1211 -20.15 -41.05 -14.05
N ARG A 1212 -19.92 -39.81 -14.51
CA ARG A 1212 -18.57 -39.19 -14.57
C ARG A 1212 -17.97 -38.87 -13.20
N MET A 1213 -18.79 -38.70 -12.18
CA MET A 1213 -18.33 -38.57 -10.79
C MET A 1213 -17.90 -39.90 -10.19
N LYS A 1214 -18.51 -41.02 -10.59
CA LYS A 1214 -18.23 -42.35 -10.02
C LYS A 1214 -17.17 -43.13 -10.81
N TYR A 1215 -17.10 -42.95 -12.13
CA TYR A 1215 -16.26 -43.74 -13.00
C TYR A 1215 -15.23 -42.92 -13.81
N SER A 1216 -13.98 -43.42 -13.87
CA SER A 1216 -12.90 -42.83 -14.66
C SER A 1216 -12.84 -43.46 -16.07
N HIS A 1217 -12.60 -42.64 -17.09
CA HIS A 1217 -12.34 -43.06 -18.47
C HIS A 1217 -10.90 -42.69 -18.87
N PRO A 1218 -10.14 -43.57 -19.54
CA PRO A 1218 -8.84 -43.20 -20.12
C PRO A 1218 -9.06 -42.11 -21.18
N SER A 1219 -8.36 -41.00 -21.08
CA SER A 1219 -8.44 -39.89 -22.04
C SER A 1219 -7.92 -40.31 -23.42
N SER A 1220 -8.66 -39.96 -24.49
CA SER A 1220 -8.19 -39.93 -25.88
C SER A 1220 -7.35 -38.68 -26.13
#